data_AF-A0AAD2K5V6-F1
#
_entry.id   AF-A0AAD2K5V6-F1
#
_cell.length_a   1.000
_cell.length_b   1.000
_cell.length_c   1.000
_cell.angle_alpha   90.00
_cell.angle_beta   90.00
_cell.angle_gamma   90.00
#
_symmetry.space_group_name_H-M   'P 1'
#
loop_
_entity.id
_entity.type
_entity.pdbx_description
1 polymer ?
#
loop_
_entity_poly.entity_id
_entity_poly.type
_entity_poly.pdbx_seq_one_letter_code
_entity_poly.pdbx_strand_id
1 'polypeptide(L)'
;MVASALLLAVLAPFAVAKSYPAQFFDPLVPQKVLKTAQSLPSPIQYPQYTGITSNTGVWQLFSPNTWTSAFFPATMYALNTRKTLCGATAANGLGAADWLGWGRSLSNGLIPLEQSNGVGHDVGFLSFPFVEELAINPTNQTAIAAVNKFAADLAARFNPVVGCTRSWDTSDPTLFQVIIDNMMNLEVLWVSYKLTGNATLRHIAETHANTTMKNHIRPDGGTWHVIEYNATTGAVVAKITSQGFSNNSTWSRGQAWGVYGFANMYKHTGYPAYLDTARKLANYYLTNLPADGIVPWDFNAPLTPAPRPSDSSAATVVATGLILLASVETPDNVDKWRNLAMTILNNITALAWKPSWQSLLSNGTVNWPAHNLLTGIVYGDYYFIKGAGISGISLAHDVQETGEKLDLTIYEMASDVGGTWLWNRYPGIRCDIPSVNYQMHWCPNPDWSEYYSTGDEIQRYYKSLVDRFELWKYIHLQHEVTHAEWDDGAKKWKLRIRGPDQHEFEDECDVFLNGGGVLNVWKWPSIEGLHSFKGTLCHTARWPENLSLKDKRVAVIGSGSSGIQVLAAIQPEVKQLYHWIRSPTWITGAFAPQFAGPGGVNFKYSEEQKERFRNDPEHALKYRKMIESELNERFKFIVQGTPEQLASLEFGNRDMRERLKQDERLIDAIVPKDFAVGCRRPTPGNGYLEALLEPNVQVYTEMFQRITEKGFIDAQGNEVEVDVIVCATGFDTSFKPRFPIVAHGVNIQDLWKEYPVDSYLSVAVKNFPNYFMYYGPHGPTAHGSGAPVIHAYTTMFLKIIKKLQMENITAIKIKDKAADDFNEHRELYVKRTAWVGNCSSWFRLHKDAAPMLFPGNRVLFMELLYNIRWEDWDYEYGYAGNRFGYLGTGFTQRETDGRDTTFYYGVMDGRDEQPDYADIRPLYAWR
;
A
#
# COMPACT_ATOMS: atom_id res chain seq x y z
N MET A 1 -25.79 -31.93 -50.79
CA MET A 1 -24.55 -31.24 -51.25
C MET A 1 -24.67 -29.76 -50.92
N VAL A 2 -23.56 -29.03 -51.03
CA VAL A 2 -23.38 -27.60 -50.65
C VAL A 2 -23.18 -27.39 -49.14
N ALA A 3 -21.95 -27.01 -48.80
CA ALA A 3 -21.57 -26.39 -47.53
C ALA A 3 -21.51 -24.88 -47.72
N SER A 4 -21.73 -24.08 -46.66
CA SER A 4 -20.95 -22.87 -46.32
C SER A 4 -21.52 -22.13 -45.10
N ALA A 5 -20.58 -21.58 -44.31
CA ALA A 5 -20.70 -20.38 -43.46
C ALA A 5 -21.90 -20.20 -42.50
N LEU A 6 -21.62 -20.25 -41.19
CA LEU A 6 -21.69 -19.08 -40.28
C LEU A 6 -21.47 -19.51 -38.82
N LEU A 7 -20.31 -19.16 -38.24
CA LEU A 7 -20.13 -18.77 -36.82
C LEU A 7 -18.65 -18.50 -36.51
N LEU A 8 -18.28 -17.23 -36.64
CA LEU A 8 -17.03 -16.68 -36.11
C LEU A 8 -17.41 -15.37 -35.39
N ALA A 9 -17.71 -15.49 -34.10
CA ALA A 9 -17.93 -14.36 -33.19
C ALA A 9 -16.88 -14.49 -32.08
N VAL A 10 -16.08 -13.44 -31.92
CA VAL A 10 -14.81 -13.48 -31.17
C VAL A 10 -15.06 -13.49 -29.66
N LEU A 11 -14.45 -14.45 -28.96
CA LEU A 11 -14.21 -14.37 -27.52
C LEU A 11 -13.17 -13.28 -27.27
N ALA A 12 -13.57 -12.16 -26.66
CA ALA A 12 -12.62 -11.15 -26.19
C ALA A 12 -11.87 -11.72 -24.96
N PRO A 13 -10.52 -11.72 -24.94
CA PRO A 13 -9.75 -12.25 -23.82
C PRO A 13 -9.84 -11.31 -22.61
N PHE A 14 -9.88 -11.89 -21.41
CA PHE A 14 -9.78 -11.13 -20.16
C PHE A 14 -8.42 -10.44 -20.09
N ALA A 15 -8.43 -9.10 -20.00
CA ALA A 15 -7.22 -8.30 -19.89
C ALA A 15 -6.63 -8.37 -18.47
N VAL A 16 -5.85 -9.44 -18.26
CA VAL A 16 -4.44 -9.33 -17.88
C VAL A 16 -3.98 -7.90 -17.51
N ALA A 17 -3.49 -7.67 -16.29
CA ALA A 17 -2.91 -6.38 -15.86
C ALA A 17 -1.53 -6.12 -16.50
N LYS A 18 -0.61 -5.29 -15.96
CA LYS A 18 0.83 -5.31 -16.35
C LYS A 18 1.84 -5.03 -15.21
N SER A 19 3.01 -5.69 -15.27
CA SER A 19 4.19 -5.48 -14.42
C SER A 19 4.74 -4.07 -14.48
N TYR A 20 5.62 -3.74 -13.54
CA TYR A 20 6.48 -2.57 -13.62
C TYR A 20 7.91 -3.00 -13.97
N PRO A 21 8.74 -2.10 -14.54
CA PRO A 21 10.12 -2.42 -14.90
C PRO A 21 11.03 -2.61 -13.69
N ALA A 22 11.82 -3.70 -13.65
CA ALA A 22 12.83 -3.93 -12.60
C ALA A 22 13.85 -2.79 -12.47
N GLN A 23 14.10 -2.07 -13.57
CA GLN A 23 15.00 -0.90 -13.64
C GLN A 23 14.58 0.25 -12.70
N PHE A 24 13.34 0.26 -12.19
CA PHE A 24 12.94 1.16 -11.12
C PHE A 24 13.92 1.09 -9.94
N PHE A 25 14.39 -0.10 -9.55
CA PHE A 25 15.15 -0.37 -8.32
C PHE A 25 16.66 -0.53 -8.52
N ASP A 26 17.14 -0.35 -9.76
CA ASP A 26 18.56 -0.46 -10.11
C ASP A 26 19.42 0.62 -9.39
N PRO A 27 20.56 0.26 -8.76
CA PRO A 27 21.44 1.20 -8.08
C PRO A 27 22.03 2.29 -9.00
N LEU A 28 22.01 2.08 -10.32
CA LEU A 28 22.33 3.13 -11.30
C LEU A 28 21.42 4.36 -11.16
N VAL A 29 20.19 4.22 -10.66
CA VAL A 29 19.25 5.33 -10.49
C VAL A 29 19.83 6.42 -9.59
N PRO A 30 20.10 6.19 -8.28
CA PRO A 30 20.76 7.19 -7.45
C PRO A 30 22.20 7.49 -7.86
N GLN A 31 22.97 6.51 -8.35
CA GLN A 31 24.37 6.76 -8.76
C GLN A 31 24.46 7.84 -9.86
N LYS A 32 23.59 7.78 -10.88
CA LYS A 32 23.54 8.77 -11.96
C LYS A 32 23.08 10.14 -11.48
N VAL A 33 22.06 10.18 -10.62
CA VAL A 33 21.52 11.42 -10.06
C VAL A 33 22.57 12.11 -9.18
N LEU A 34 23.28 11.37 -8.31
CA LEU A 34 24.38 11.91 -7.51
C LEU A 34 25.54 12.40 -8.38
N LYS A 35 25.99 11.58 -9.33
CA LYS A 35 27.09 11.95 -10.24
C LYS A 35 26.76 13.21 -11.04
N THR A 36 25.50 13.38 -11.43
CA THR A 36 25.01 14.61 -12.07
C THR A 36 25.10 15.78 -11.10
N ALA A 37 24.57 15.65 -9.88
CA ALA A 37 24.59 16.71 -8.85
C ALA A 37 26.01 17.19 -8.49
N GLN A 38 26.95 16.25 -8.36
CA GLN A 38 28.36 16.53 -8.10
C GLN A 38 29.08 17.23 -9.27
N SER A 39 28.52 17.18 -10.49
CA SER A 39 29.12 17.73 -11.71
C SER A 39 28.59 19.11 -12.11
N LEU A 40 27.61 19.66 -11.38
CA LEU A 40 27.01 20.95 -11.72
C LEU A 40 28.00 22.10 -11.46
N PRO A 41 28.08 23.11 -12.35
CA PRO A 41 29.04 24.20 -12.24
C PRO A 41 28.66 25.20 -11.13
N SER A 42 29.57 26.14 -10.85
CA SER A 42 29.29 27.36 -10.08
C SER A 42 29.59 28.57 -10.97
N PRO A 43 28.64 29.52 -11.19
CA PRO A 43 27.27 29.54 -10.66
C PRO A 43 26.42 28.36 -11.17
N ILE A 44 25.44 27.96 -10.36
CA ILE A 44 24.66 26.74 -10.57
C ILE A 44 23.88 26.76 -11.89
N GLN A 45 23.93 25.63 -12.60
CA GLN A 45 23.15 25.34 -13.79
C GLN A 45 22.52 23.95 -13.63
N TYR A 46 21.33 23.73 -14.20
CA TYR A 46 20.57 22.48 -14.06
C TYR A 46 20.53 21.69 -15.35
N PRO A 47 20.52 20.34 -15.27
CA PRO A 47 20.31 19.49 -16.44
C PRO A 47 18.88 19.64 -16.95
N GLN A 48 18.72 19.72 -18.28
CA GLN A 48 17.40 19.63 -18.92
C GLN A 48 17.25 18.36 -19.74
N TYR A 49 18.17 18.17 -20.69
CA TYR A 49 18.17 17.10 -21.67
C TYR A 49 19.60 16.75 -22.09
N THR A 50 19.83 15.58 -22.68
CA THR A 50 21.16 15.12 -23.12
C THR A 50 21.49 15.56 -24.57
N GLY A 51 22.78 15.56 -24.93
CA GLY A 51 23.28 16.20 -26.16
C GLY A 51 22.69 15.68 -27.49
N ILE A 52 22.03 16.58 -28.23
CA ILE A 52 21.27 16.31 -29.47
C ILE A 52 22.17 15.87 -30.65
N THR A 53 23.33 16.51 -30.83
CA THR A 53 24.13 16.40 -32.07
C THR A 53 25.15 15.25 -32.07
N SER A 54 25.37 14.61 -30.93
CA SER A 54 26.42 13.60 -30.74
C SER A 54 25.95 12.34 -30.00
N ASN A 55 24.68 12.30 -29.58
CA ASN A 55 24.03 11.16 -28.90
C ASN A 55 24.83 10.64 -27.68
N THR A 56 25.56 11.54 -27.01
CA THR A 56 26.56 11.20 -25.97
C THR A 56 25.95 10.82 -24.62
N GLY A 57 24.65 11.02 -24.43
CA GLY A 57 24.01 10.83 -23.13
C GLY A 57 24.46 11.82 -22.05
N VAL A 58 25.19 12.89 -22.42
CA VAL A 58 25.67 13.93 -21.50
C VAL A 58 24.66 15.06 -21.41
N TRP A 59 24.31 15.49 -20.20
CA TRP A 59 23.39 16.59 -19.93
C TRP A 59 23.89 17.92 -20.52
N GLN A 60 22.99 18.63 -21.19
CA GLN A 60 23.11 20.06 -21.41
C GLN A 60 22.59 20.79 -20.17
N LEU A 61 23.42 21.69 -19.64
CA LEU A 61 23.15 22.45 -18.43
C LEU A 61 22.69 23.87 -18.78
N PHE A 62 21.69 24.36 -18.06
CA PHE A 62 21.04 25.65 -18.32
C PHE A 62 20.99 26.50 -17.05
N SER A 63 20.95 27.83 -17.22
CA SER A 63 20.75 28.77 -16.11
C SER A 63 19.48 28.44 -15.31
N PRO A 64 19.42 28.78 -14.00
CA PRO A 64 18.26 28.49 -13.15
C PRO A 64 16.91 28.97 -13.71
N ASN A 65 16.91 30.07 -14.47
CA ASN A 65 15.73 30.70 -15.06
C ASN A 65 15.13 29.92 -16.25
N THR A 66 14.82 28.63 -16.07
CA THR A 66 14.15 27.76 -17.05
C THR A 66 13.13 26.86 -16.35
N TRP A 67 11.99 26.59 -16.98
CA TRP A 67 10.87 25.86 -16.35
C TRP A 67 11.25 24.46 -15.83
N THR A 68 12.18 23.80 -16.52
CA THR A 68 12.70 22.47 -16.17
C THR A 68 13.63 22.44 -14.97
N SER A 69 14.18 23.58 -14.53
CA SER A 69 15.26 23.64 -13.52
C SER A 69 14.90 22.95 -12.20
N ALA A 70 13.62 22.99 -11.82
CA ALA A 70 13.13 22.45 -10.57
C ALA A 70 13.00 20.92 -10.51
N PHE A 71 12.94 20.23 -11.65
CA PHE A 71 12.80 18.77 -11.65
C PHE A 71 14.04 18.05 -11.12
N PHE A 72 15.25 18.62 -11.30
CA PHE A 72 16.46 18.00 -10.78
C PHE A 72 16.57 18.10 -9.24
N PRO A 73 16.38 19.27 -8.60
CA PRO A 73 16.18 19.36 -7.15
C PRO A 73 15.01 18.50 -6.65
N ALA A 74 13.86 18.53 -7.34
CA ALA A 74 12.70 17.69 -6.98
C ALA A 74 13.01 16.18 -7.10
N THR A 75 13.94 15.77 -7.96
CA THR A 75 14.44 14.39 -8.02
C THR A 75 15.25 14.04 -6.78
N MET A 76 15.97 14.99 -6.17
CA MET A 76 16.59 14.76 -4.86
C MET A 76 15.55 14.64 -3.76
N TYR A 77 14.45 15.40 -3.82
CA TYR A 77 13.31 15.17 -2.94
C TYR A 77 12.67 13.81 -3.21
N ALA A 78 12.46 13.40 -4.46
CA ALA A 78 11.95 12.08 -4.79
C ALA A 78 12.90 10.95 -4.39
N LEU A 79 14.22 11.16 -4.44
CA LEU A 79 15.24 10.22 -3.94
C LEU A 79 15.47 10.31 -2.44
N ASN A 80 15.16 11.42 -1.78
CA ASN A 80 15.14 11.51 -0.31
C ASN A 80 13.88 10.85 0.21
N THR A 81 12.72 11.22 -0.31
CA THR A 81 11.48 10.47 -0.19
C THR A 81 11.81 9.01 -0.45
N ARG A 82 12.47 8.60 -1.54
CA ARG A 82 12.87 7.20 -1.74
C ARG A 82 13.94 6.70 -0.75
N LYS A 83 14.84 7.51 -0.22
CA LYS A 83 15.65 7.24 0.99
C LYS A 83 14.89 7.69 2.27
N THR A 84 13.58 7.42 2.23
CA THR A 84 12.54 7.49 3.26
C THR A 84 11.41 6.46 2.90
N LEU A 85 11.34 5.93 1.65
CA LEU A 85 10.43 4.87 1.14
C LEU A 85 11.12 3.64 0.49
N CYS A 86 12.45 3.52 0.46
CA CYS A 86 13.24 2.39 -0.04
C CYS A 86 14.58 2.24 0.70
N GLY A 87 15.36 3.31 0.81
CA GLY A 87 16.50 3.40 1.73
C GLY A 87 17.77 2.61 1.57
N ALA A 88 18.70 2.97 2.43
CA ALA A 88 20.12 3.02 2.14
C ALA A 88 20.84 1.66 2.24
N THR A 89 20.69 0.82 1.21
CA THR A 89 21.50 -0.39 1.03
C THR A 89 22.51 -0.22 -0.11
N ALA A 90 23.59 -1.02 -0.10
CA ALA A 90 24.54 -1.05 -1.22
C ALA A 90 23.87 -1.50 -2.53
N ALA A 91 22.91 -2.43 -2.44
CA ALA A 91 22.20 -3.01 -3.57
C ALA A 91 21.38 -2.00 -4.39
N ASN A 92 20.87 -0.92 -3.77
CA ASN A 92 20.07 0.09 -4.47
C ASN A 92 20.71 1.48 -4.57
N GLY A 93 21.91 1.67 -4.01
CA GLY A 93 22.68 2.91 -4.08
C GLY A 93 22.08 4.13 -3.35
N LEU A 94 20.95 4.01 -2.64
CA LEU A 94 20.31 5.16 -1.97
C LEU A 94 21.11 5.68 -0.77
N GLY A 95 22.07 4.92 -0.26
CA GLY A 95 23.01 5.38 0.77
C GLY A 95 24.09 6.33 0.27
N ALA A 96 24.24 6.52 -1.05
CA ALA A 96 25.36 7.25 -1.64
C ALA A 96 25.40 8.75 -1.32
N ALA A 97 24.31 9.34 -0.82
CA ALA A 97 24.24 10.77 -0.50
C ALA A 97 23.22 11.13 0.60
N ASP A 98 23.34 12.37 1.08
CA ASP A 98 22.27 13.11 1.75
C ASP A 98 21.38 13.78 0.69
N TRP A 99 20.35 13.07 0.22
CA TRP A 99 19.45 13.60 -0.81
C TRP A 99 18.61 14.79 -0.33
N LEU A 100 18.28 14.89 0.97
CA LEU A 100 17.58 16.06 1.50
C LEU A 100 18.48 17.30 1.49
N GLY A 101 19.75 17.14 1.91
CA GLY A 101 20.78 18.17 1.81
C GLY A 101 21.02 18.61 0.37
N TRP A 102 21.14 17.67 -0.57
CA TRP A 102 21.23 17.98 -2.00
C TRP A 102 19.96 18.67 -2.53
N GLY A 103 18.76 18.21 -2.17
CA GLY A 103 17.50 18.83 -2.58
C GLY A 103 17.40 20.29 -2.13
N ARG A 104 17.71 20.57 -0.87
CA ARG A 104 17.76 21.93 -0.32
C ARG A 104 18.84 22.79 -0.98
N SER A 105 20.07 22.28 -1.06
CA SER A 105 21.21 22.98 -1.65
C SER A 105 20.97 23.34 -3.12
N LEU A 106 20.47 22.38 -3.92
CA LEU A 106 20.15 22.60 -5.32
C LEU A 106 18.90 23.46 -5.50
N SER A 107 17.98 23.52 -4.53
CA SER A 107 16.82 24.44 -4.61
C SER A 107 17.21 25.90 -4.36
N ASN A 108 18.33 26.18 -3.68
CA ASN A 108 18.80 27.55 -3.43
C ASN A 108 19.05 28.34 -4.72
N GLY A 109 19.47 27.68 -5.81
CA GLY A 109 19.65 28.34 -7.11
C GLY A 109 18.33 28.83 -7.75
N LEU A 110 17.19 28.34 -7.28
CA LEU A 110 15.86 28.75 -7.73
C LEU A 110 15.27 29.91 -6.92
N ILE A 111 15.75 30.13 -5.68
CA ILE A 111 15.25 31.20 -4.78
C ILE A 111 15.24 32.58 -5.48
N PRO A 112 16.34 33.08 -6.10
CA PRO A 112 16.32 34.40 -6.75
C PRO A 112 15.21 34.61 -7.80
N LEU A 113 14.68 33.51 -8.38
CA LEU A 113 13.61 33.52 -9.37
C LEU A 113 12.24 33.87 -8.76
N GLU A 114 12.05 33.72 -7.45
CA GLU A 114 10.83 34.19 -6.78
C GLU A 114 10.76 35.73 -6.78
N GLN A 115 11.91 36.41 -6.82
CA GLN A 115 11.96 37.87 -6.84
C GLN A 115 11.91 38.43 -8.26
N SER A 116 12.61 37.79 -9.20
CA SER A 116 12.56 38.12 -10.62
C SER A 116 12.90 36.90 -11.48
N ASN A 117 11.97 36.49 -12.32
CA ASN A 117 12.15 35.41 -13.30
C ASN A 117 11.71 35.85 -14.70
N GLY A 118 12.19 35.11 -15.70
CA GLY A 118 11.76 35.21 -17.10
C GLY A 118 10.95 34.01 -17.57
N VAL A 119 10.57 33.09 -16.68
CA VAL A 119 9.79 31.88 -17.05
C VAL A 119 8.28 32.13 -17.06
N GLY A 120 7.81 33.20 -16.42
CA GLY A 120 6.41 33.65 -16.50
C GLY A 120 5.45 32.68 -15.82
N HIS A 121 4.68 31.91 -16.60
CA HIS A 121 3.71 30.95 -16.06
C HIS A 121 4.34 29.71 -15.42
N ASP A 122 5.54 29.35 -15.87
CA ASP A 122 6.24 28.13 -15.47
C ASP A 122 6.84 28.19 -14.05
N VAL A 123 6.60 29.26 -13.31
CA VAL A 123 6.89 29.35 -11.87
C VAL A 123 6.19 28.24 -11.05
N GLY A 124 5.10 27.67 -11.56
CA GLY A 124 4.46 26.50 -10.94
C GLY A 124 5.33 25.24 -10.99
N PHE A 125 6.02 24.98 -12.11
CA PHE A 125 7.05 23.94 -12.16
C PHE A 125 8.24 24.29 -11.25
N LEU A 126 8.67 25.56 -11.24
CA LEU A 126 9.75 26.01 -10.35
C LEU A 126 9.46 25.78 -8.85
N SER A 127 8.19 25.78 -8.45
CA SER A 127 7.82 25.54 -7.06
C SER A 127 7.92 24.09 -6.61
N PHE A 128 8.03 23.11 -7.51
CA PHE A 128 7.94 21.67 -7.18
C PHE A 128 8.85 21.22 -6.01
N PRO A 129 10.17 21.51 -5.96
CA PRO A 129 11.01 21.10 -4.83
C PRO A 129 10.63 21.82 -3.52
N PHE A 130 10.08 23.03 -3.57
CA PHE A 130 9.59 23.73 -2.39
C PHE A 130 8.25 23.14 -1.90
N VAL A 131 7.38 22.68 -2.81
CA VAL A 131 6.17 21.93 -2.46
C VAL A 131 6.53 20.58 -1.81
N GLU A 132 7.52 19.85 -2.36
CA GLU A 132 8.02 18.60 -1.76
C GLU A 132 8.74 18.86 -0.42
N GLU A 133 9.51 19.96 -0.26
CA GLU A 133 10.07 20.38 1.03
C GLU A 133 8.97 20.67 2.06
N LEU A 134 7.87 21.32 1.69
CA LEU A 134 6.75 21.58 2.60
C LEU A 134 5.96 20.31 2.97
N ALA A 135 6.03 19.25 2.17
CA ALA A 135 5.50 17.94 2.55
C ALA A 135 6.37 17.24 3.62
N ILE A 136 7.69 17.54 3.67
CA ILE A 136 8.64 16.99 4.65
C ILE A 136 8.74 17.88 5.89
N ASN A 137 8.78 19.19 5.71
CA ASN A 137 8.97 20.21 6.72
C ASN A 137 7.99 21.39 6.48
N PRO A 138 6.74 21.28 6.94
CA PRO A 138 5.70 22.28 6.69
C PRO A 138 5.99 23.69 7.23
N THR A 139 6.98 23.84 8.11
CA THR A 139 7.36 25.13 8.73
C THR A 139 8.59 25.78 8.09
N ASN A 140 9.16 25.18 7.03
CA ASN A 140 10.33 25.71 6.32
C ASN A 140 10.02 27.10 5.71
N GLN A 141 10.52 28.16 6.35
CA GLN A 141 10.21 29.54 5.97
C GLN A 141 10.67 29.90 4.56
N THR A 142 11.79 29.34 4.09
CA THR A 142 12.28 29.54 2.73
C THR A 142 11.31 28.94 1.71
N ALA A 143 10.83 27.71 1.95
CA ALA A 143 9.88 27.04 1.07
C ALA A 143 8.48 27.69 1.12
N ILE A 144 8.01 28.13 2.29
CA ILE A 144 6.77 28.92 2.42
C ILE A 144 6.88 30.22 1.60
N ALA A 145 7.98 30.95 1.72
CA ALA A 145 8.20 32.20 0.99
C ALA A 145 8.23 31.97 -0.52
N ALA A 146 9.02 31.00 -1.00
CA ALA A 146 9.12 30.65 -2.41
C ALA A 146 7.76 30.22 -3.00
N VAL A 147 7.04 29.30 -2.34
CA VAL A 147 5.70 28.84 -2.81
C VAL A 147 4.71 29.99 -2.87
N ASN A 148 4.61 30.81 -1.82
CA ASN A 148 3.68 31.95 -1.81
C ASN A 148 4.03 32.99 -2.87
N LYS A 149 5.32 33.21 -3.13
CA LYS A 149 5.76 34.20 -4.12
C LYS A 149 5.59 33.69 -5.56
N PHE A 150 5.93 32.43 -5.86
CA PHE A 150 5.62 31.82 -7.16
C PHE A 150 4.10 31.72 -7.41
N ALA A 151 3.29 31.47 -6.38
CA ALA A 151 1.83 31.53 -6.48
C ALA A 151 1.33 32.95 -6.79
N ALA A 152 1.90 33.97 -6.15
CA ALA A 152 1.58 35.37 -6.44
C ALA A 152 1.97 35.76 -7.87
N ASP A 153 3.14 35.34 -8.35
CA ASP A 153 3.62 35.61 -9.71
C ASP A 153 2.74 34.93 -10.76
N LEU A 154 2.35 33.66 -10.55
CA LEU A 154 1.41 32.96 -11.42
C LEU A 154 0.02 33.61 -11.40
N ALA A 155 -0.47 34.00 -10.23
CA ALA A 155 -1.75 34.69 -10.07
C ALA A 155 -1.75 36.08 -10.73
N ALA A 156 -0.64 36.80 -10.74
CA ALA A 156 -0.49 38.07 -11.46
C ALA A 156 -0.61 37.93 -12.98
N ARG A 157 -0.48 36.71 -13.53
CA ARG A 157 -0.73 36.41 -14.95
C ARG A 157 -2.18 36.04 -15.26
N PHE A 158 -3.06 36.00 -14.25
CA PHE A 158 -4.48 35.70 -14.45
C PHE A 158 -5.22 36.88 -15.08
N ASN A 159 -5.98 36.62 -16.15
CA ASN A 159 -6.93 37.56 -16.71
C ASN A 159 -8.36 37.05 -16.42
N PRO A 160 -9.19 37.76 -15.63
CA PRO A 160 -10.53 37.31 -15.28
C PRO A 160 -11.53 37.31 -16.44
N VAL A 161 -11.27 38.05 -17.52
CA VAL A 161 -12.11 38.05 -18.75
C VAL A 161 -11.84 36.80 -19.58
N VAL A 162 -10.58 36.36 -19.65
CA VAL A 162 -10.22 35.10 -20.32
C VAL A 162 -10.51 33.89 -19.43
N GLY A 163 -10.33 34.02 -18.12
CA GLY A 163 -10.49 32.94 -17.15
C GLY A 163 -9.26 32.05 -16.98
N CYS A 164 -8.09 32.44 -17.51
CA CYS A 164 -6.84 31.68 -17.43
C CYS A 164 -5.66 32.54 -16.96
N THR A 165 -4.56 31.88 -16.60
CA THR A 165 -3.23 32.48 -16.46
C THR A 165 -2.52 32.46 -17.81
N ARG A 166 -1.91 33.58 -18.21
CA ARG A 166 -1.20 33.73 -19.49
C ARG A 166 0.06 32.89 -19.50
N SER A 167 0.30 32.13 -20.57
CA SER A 167 1.55 31.39 -20.74
C SER A 167 2.69 32.33 -21.17
N TRP A 168 2.60 32.87 -22.38
CA TRP A 168 3.63 33.76 -22.95
C TRP A 168 3.12 35.18 -23.12
N ASP A 169 4.00 36.16 -22.89
CA ASP A 169 3.72 37.54 -23.25
C ASP A 169 4.02 37.77 -24.73
N THR A 170 3.19 38.59 -25.38
CA THR A 170 3.27 38.87 -26.82
C THR A 170 3.27 40.38 -27.05
N SER A 171 3.75 40.82 -28.22
CA SER A 171 3.73 42.23 -28.61
C SER A 171 2.34 42.75 -28.95
N ASP A 172 1.37 41.86 -29.19
CA ASP A 172 -0.04 42.21 -29.32
C ASP A 172 -0.71 42.19 -27.94
N PRO A 173 -1.10 43.36 -27.36
CA PRO A 173 -1.72 43.41 -26.04
C PRO A 173 -3.10 42.75 -26.01
N THR A 174 -3.72 42.53 -27.17
CA THR A 174 -5.02 41.85 -27.31
C THR A 174 -4.88 40.33 -27.41
N LEU A 175 -3.68 39.80 -27.65
CA LEU A 175 -3.45 38.35 -27.74
C LEU A 175 -3.10 37.76 -26.37
N PHE A 176 -3.80 36.69 -26.00
CA PHE A 176 -3.62 35.98 -24.74
C PHE A 176 -3.47 34.49 -25.01
N GLN A 177 -2.24 33.99 -25.02
CA GLN A 177 -1.92 32.59 -25.26
C GLN A 177 -1.93 31.80 -23.94
N VAL A 178 -2.57 30.64 -23.94
CA VAL A 178 -2.59 29.67 -22.84
C VAL A 178 -2.17 28.31 -23.40
N ILE A 179 -1.37 27.56 -22.64
CA ILE A 179 -1.06 26.16 -22.93
C ILE A 179 -1.64 25.21 -21.89
N ILE A 180 -1.91 23.97 -22.31
CA ILE A 180 -2.47 22.94 -21.41
C ILE A 180 -1.50 22.58 -20.27
N ASP A 181 -0.19 22.77 -20.48
CA ASP A 181 0.87 22.58 -19.49
C ASP A 181 0.64 23.43 -18.22
N ASN A 182 -0.07 24.58 -18.34
CA ASN A 182 -0.49 25.40 -17.20
C ASN A 182 -1.32 24.63 -16.16
N MET A 183 -1.94 23.50 -16.51
CA MET A 183 -2.65 22.63 -15.57
C MET A 183 -1.73 22.05 -14.49
N MET A 184 -0.44 21.85 -14.79
CA MET A 184 0.57 21.43 -13.81
C MET A 184 0.91 22.55 -12.83
N ASN A 185 0.91 23.79 -13.32
CA ASN A 185 1.24 24.98 -12.54
C ASN A 185 0.17 25.32 -11.48
N LEU A 186 -1.02 24.72 -11.53
CA LEU A 186 -2.11 24.99 -10.57
C LEU A 186 -1.82 24.47 -9.15
N GLU A 187 -0.88 23.53 -8.97
CA GLU A 187 -0.52 23.01 -7.64
C GLU A 187 -0.02 24.13 -6.71
N VAL A 188 0.82 25.05 -7.21
CA VAL A 188 1.39 26.12 -6.37
C VAL A 188 0.31 27.04 -5.81
N LEU A 189 -0.76 27.28 -6.57
CA LEU A 189 -1.92 28.07 -6.14
C LEU A 189 -2.69 27.35 -5.03
N TRP A 190 -2.84 26.03 -5.14
CA TRP A 190 -3.50 25.20 -4.12
C TRP A 190 -2.69 25.07 -2.84
N VAL A 191 -1.36 24.90 -2.93
CA VAL A 191 -0.48 24.84 -1.76
C VAL A 191 -0.44 26.20 -1.08
N SER A 192 -0.24 27.29 -1.82
CA SER A 192 -0.27 28.65 -1.26
C SER A 192 -1.65 29.01 -0.67
N TYR A 193 -2.76 28.58 -1.28
CA TYR A 193 -4.09 28.70 -0.67
C TYR A 193 -4.18 27.99 0.68
N LYS A 194 -3.67 26.75 0.79
CA LYS A 194 -3.65 26.01 2.08
C LYS A 194 -2.75 26.67 3.13
N LEU A 195 -1.65 27.30 2.73
CA LEU A 195 -0.75 28.03 3.63
C LEU A 195 -1.33 29.37 4.12
N THR A 196 -2.10 30.08 3.27
CA THR A 196 -2.49 31.49 3.52
C THR A 196 -3.98 31.71 3.75
N GLY A 197 -4.83 30.74 3.43
CA GLY A 197 -6.28 30.90 3.38
C GLY A 197 -6.79 31.78 2.23
N ASN A 198 -5.91 32.26 1.31
CA ASN A 198 -6.29 33.20 0.27
C ASN A 198 -7.15 32.53 -0.83
N ALA A 199 -8.48 32.59 -0.65
CA ALA A 199 -9.46 32.00 -1.56
C ALA A 199 -9.37 32.51 -3.01
N THR A 200 -8.73 33.66 -3.25
CA THR A 200 -8.47 34.17 -4.61
C THR A 200 -7.59 33.21 -5.42
N LEU A 201 -6.56 32.61 -4.79
CA LEU A 201 -5.66 31.68 -5.46
C LEU A 201 -6.38 30.39 -5.88
N ARG A 202 -7.24 29.89 -4.98
CA ARG A 202 -8.18 28.79 -5.28
C ARG A 202 -9.11 29.15 -6.44
N HIS A 203 -9.73 30.32 -6.42
CA HIS A 203 -10.64 30.77 -7.47
C HIS A 203 -9.95 30.89 -8.83
N ILE A 204 -8.70 31.40 -8.86
CA ILE A 204 -7.86 31.46 -10.06
C ILE A 204 -7.60 30.04 -10.59
N ALA A 205 -7.23 29.09 -9.73
CA ALA A 205 -6.96 27.71 -10.14
C ALA A 205 -8.20 26.99 -10.68
N GLU A 206 -9.34 27.11 -10.02
CA GLU A 206 -10.62 26.55 -10.47
C GLU A 206 -11.09 27.20 -11.79
N THR A 207 -10.99 28.52 -11.92
CA THR A 207 -11.40 29.23 -13.15
C THR A 207 -10.49 28.88 -14.33
N HIS A 208 -9.19 28.76 -14.10
CA HIS A 208 -8.23 28.27 -15.10
C HIS A 208 -8.62 26.88 -15.57
N ALA A 209 -8.76 25.91 -14.66
CA ALA A 209 -9.09 24.53 -15.02
C ALA A 209 -10.42 24.42 -15.79
N ASN A 210 -11.44 25.17 -15.38
CA ASN A 210 -12.73 25.23 -16.09
C ASN A 210 -12.61 25.78 -17.51
N THR A 211 -11.82 26.84 -17.70
CA THR A 211 -11.59 27.46 -19.02
C THR A 211 -10.76 26.54 -19.92
N THR A 212 -9.73 25.89 -19.37
CA THR A 212 -8.91 24.91 -20.08
C THR A 212 -9.74 23.69 -20.50
N MET A 213 -10.58 23.17 -19.61
CA MET A 213 -11.54 22.07 -19.89
C MET A 213 -12.49 22.41 -21.03
N LYS A 214 -12.99 23.64 -21.10
CA LYS A 214 -13.89 24.12 -22.16
C LYS A 214 -13.22 24.22 -23.52
N ASN A 215 -11.95 24.65 -23.56
CA ASN A 215 -11.33 25.15 -24.79
C ASN A 215 -10.18 24.28 -25.33
N HIS A 216 -9.34 23.68 -24.48
CA HIS A 216 -8.20 22.85 -24.90
C HIS A 216 -8.57 21.40 -25.25
N ILE A 217 -9.72 20.91 -24.79
CA ILE A 217 -10.10 19.50 -24.91
C ILE A 217 -10.92 19.29 -26.20
N ARG A 218 -10.44 18.44 -27.10
CA ARG A 218 -11.12 18.09 -28.36
C ARG A 218 -12.34 17.18 -28.11
N PRO A 219 -13.30 17.09 -29.05
CA PRO A 219 -14.45 16.18 -28.92
C PRO A 219 -14.07 14.71 -28.73
N ASP A 220 -13.02 14.24 -29.40
CA ASP A 220 -12.45 12.87 -29.32
C ASP A 220 -11.61 12.61 -28.06
N GLY A 221 -11.35 13.63 -27.25
CA GLY A 221 -10.48 13.54 -26.06
C GLY A 221 -9.01 13.83 -26.35
N GLY A 222 -8.62 14.17 -27.57
CA GLY A 222 -7.31 14.76 -27.84
C GLY A 222 -7.22 16.20 -27.31
N THR A 223 -6.08 16.85 -27.49
CA THR A 223 -5.85 18.21 -26.99
C THR A 223 -5.35 19.16 -28.07
N TRP A 224 -5.74 20.43 -27.95
CA TRP A 224 -4.98 21.54 -28.52
C TRP A 224 -3.96 21.97 -27.47
N HIS A 225 -2.67 21.95 -27.82
CA HIS A 225 -1.63 22.35 -26.87
C HIS A 225 -1.76 23.84 -26.52
N VAL A 226 -2.09 24.71 -27.49
CA VAL A 226 -2.24 26.17 -27.29
C VAL A 226 -3.66 26.61 -27.67
N ILE A 227 -4.26 27.46 -26.83
CA ILE A 227 -5.44 28.26 -27.20
C ILE A 227 -5.05 29.73 -27.15
N GLU A 228 -5.39 30.45 -28.21
CA GLU A 228 -5.25 31.89 -28.30
C GLU A 228 -6.59 32.54 -28.02
N TYR A 229 -6.63 33.46 -27.07
CA TYR A 229 -7.80 34.25 -26.72
C TYR A 229 -7.58 35.72 -27.01
N ASN A 230 -8.66 36.45 -27.27
CA ASN A 230 -8.65 37.89 -27.23
C ASN A 230 -8.76 38.36 -25.77
N ALA A 231 -7.72 39.02 -25.26
CA ALA A 231 -7.56 39.43 -23.87
C ALA A 231 -8.66 40.36 -23.34
N THR A 232 -9.37 41.06 -24.23
CA THR A 232 -10.42 42.05 -23.91
C THR A 232 -11.83 41.46 -23.93
N THR A 233 -12.06 40.39 -24.68
CA THR A 233 -13.40 39.79 -24.87
C THR A 233 -13.52 38.36 -24.36
N GLY A 234 -12.40 37.67 -24.08
CA GLY A 234 -12.37 36.25 -23.71
C GLY A 234 -12.68 35.29 -24.87
N ALA A 235 -12.92 35.81 -26.08
CA ALA A 235 -13.22 34.99 -27.25
C ALA A 235 -11.99 34.19 -27.70
N VAL A 236 -12.19 32.92 -28.08
CA VAL A 236 -11.14 32.10 -28.70
C VAL A 236 -10.87 32.63 -30.12
N VAL A 237 -9.62 33.02 -30.36
CA VAL A 237 -9.10 33.52 -31.65
C VAL A 237 -8.58 32.36 -32.49
N ALA A 238 -7.79 31.46 -31.88
CA ALA A 238 -7.24 30.29 -32.55
C ALA A 238 -7.05 29.11 -31.59
N LYS A 239 -6.98 27.91 -32.16
CA LYS A 239 -6.60 26.68 -31.46
C LYS A 239 -5.50 25.99 -32.25
N ILE A 240 -4.32 25.86 -31.66
CA ILE A 240 -3.10 25.41 -32.36
C ILE A 240 -2.28 24.47 -31.47
N THR A 241 -1.20 23.91 -32.02
CA THR A 241 -0.30 23.01 -31.31
C THR A 241 1.15 23.38 -31.66
N SER A 242 1.83 24.09 -30.75
CA SER A 242 3.18 24.61 -30.97
C SER A 242 4.31 23.57 -30.88
N GLN A 243 4.20 22.55 -30.00
CA GLN A 243 5.23 21.51 -29.80
C GLN A 243 4.89 20.17 -30.47
N GLY A 244 3.84 20.11 -31.30
CA GLY A 244 3.35 18.88 -31.97
C GLY A 244 3.52 18.93 -33.50
N PHE A 245 2.97 17.93 -34.19
CA PHE A 245 3.11 17.73 -35.63
C PHE A 245 2.40 18.81 -36.49
N SER A 246 1.22 19.27 -36.08
CA SER A 246 0.47 20.30 -36.78
C SER A 246 -0.51 21.00 -35.84
N ASN A 247 -1.08 22.15 -36.22
CA ASN A 247 -2.06 22.86 -35.39
C ASN A 247 -3.25 22.00 -34.91
N ASN A 248 -3.60 20.95 -35.66
CA ASN A 248 -4.67 20.03 -35.33
C ASN A 248 -4.22 18.67 -34.77
N SER A 249 -2.94 18.47 -34.48
CA SER A 249 -2.45 17.25 -33.84
C SER A 249 -2.52 17.30 -32.31
N THR A 250 -2.53 16.10 -31.72
CA THR A 250 -2.44 15.86 -30.28
C THR A 250 -1.00 15.48 -29.92
N TRP A 251 -0.27 16.46 -29.41
CA TRP A 251 1.06 16.29 -28.85
C TRP A 251 0.98 15.53 -27.51
N SER A 252 1.79 14.48 -27.35
CA SER A 252 1.59 13.53 -26.25
C SER A 252 1.93 14.10 -24.88
N ARG A 253 3.01 14.88 -24.73
CA ARG A 253 3.34 15.49 -23.43
C ARG A 253 2.26 16.47 -22.96
N GLY A 254 1.70 17.30 -23.84
CA GLY A 254 0.55 18.17 -23.52
C GLY A 254 -0.69 17.35 -23.11
N GLN A 255 -0.94 16.23 -23.78
CA GLN A 255 -1.98 15.27 -23.37
C GLN A 255 -1.69 14.69 -21.96
N ALA A 256 -0.43 14.36 -21.66
CA ALA A 256 0.00 13.80 -20.37
C ALA A 256 -0.19 14.81 -19.22
N TRP A 257 0.20 16.07 -19.42
CA TRP A 257 -0.06 17.17 -18.49
C TRP A 257 -1.55 17.39 -18.25
N GLY A 258 -2.38 17.27 -19.28
CA GLY A 258 -3.83 17.28 -19.13
C GLY A 258 -4.34 16.15 -18.23
N VAL A 259 -3.94 14.89 -18.49
CA VAL A 259 -4.35 13.74 -17.66
C VAL A 259 -3.97 13.94 -16.19
N TYR A 260 -2.71 14.27 -15.91
CA TYR A 260 -2.25 14.51 -14.54
C TYR A 260 -2.97 15.71 -13.91
N GLY A 261 -2.99 16.85 -14.60
CA GLY A 261 -3.48 18.11 -14.07
C GLY A 261 -4.98 18.09 -13.75
N PHE A 262 -5.81 17.46 -14.58
CA PHE A 262 -7.24 17.30 -14.27
C PHE A 262 -7.50 16.28 -13.15
N ALA A 263 -6.75 15.17 -13.08
CA ALA A 263 -6.84 14.24 -11.95
C ALA A 263 -6.42 14.91 -10.63
N ASN A 264 -5.39 15.76 -10.67
CA ASN A 264 -4.91 16.53 -9.53
C ASN A 264 -5.89 17.64 -9.10
N MET A 265 -6.49 18.35 -10.05
CA MET A 265 -7.56 19.32 -9.76
C MET A 265 -8.78 18.64 -9.14
N TYR A 266 -9.15 17.43 -9.58
CA TYR A 266 -10.19 16.64 -8.91
C TYR A 266 -9.77 16.27 -7.48
N LYS A 267 -8.53 15.82 -7.25
CA LYS A 267 -8.01 15.51 -5.90
C LYS A 267 -8.12 16.68 -4.91
N HIS A 268 -7.94 17.93 -5.36
CA HIS A 268 -8.09 19.12 -4.48
C HIS A 268 -9.53 19.61 -4.33
N THR A 269 -10.42 19.38 -5.30
CA THR A 269 -11.76 20.02 -5.36
C THR A 269 -12.95 19.08 -5.18
N GLY A 270 -12.79 17.80 -5.52
CA GLY A 270 -13.90 16.85 -5.68
C GLY A 270 -14.85 17.17 -6.84
N TYR A 271 -14.53 18.12 -7.74
CA TYR A 271 -15.47 18.55 -8.79
C TYR A 271 -15.52 17.55 -9.98
N PRO A 272 -16.65 16.82 -10.20
CA PRO A 272 -16.65 15.63 -11.06
C PRO A 272 -16.26 15.89 -12.53
N ALA A 273 -16.52 17.09 -13.07
CA ALA A 273 -16.15 17.41 -14.45
C ALA A 273 -14.63 17.35 -14.71
N TYR A 274 -13.81 17.57 -13.70
CA TYR A 274 -12.36 17.38 -13.80
C TYR A 274 -11.99 15.88 -13.89
N LEU A 275 -12.66 15.01 -13.13
CA LEU A 275 -12.48 13.56 -13.21
C LEU A 275 -12.91 13.05 -14.60
N ASP A 276 -14.06 13.48 -15.10
CA ASP A 276 -14.55 13.13 -16.44
C ASP A 276 -13.61 13.63 -17.56
N THR A 277 -13.01 14.80 -17.38
CA THR A 277 -12.01 15.33 -18.31
C THR A 277 -10.73 14.50 -18.26
N ALA A 278 -10.21 14.16 -17.07
CA ALA A 278 -9.04 13.29 -16.92
C ALA A 278 -9.28 11.91 -17.54
N ARG A 279 -10.44 11.28 -17.29
CA ARG A 279 -10.89 10.04 -17.94
C ARG A 279 -10.92 10.18 -19.47
N LYS A 280 -11.47 11.28 -19.99
CA LYS A 280 -11.56 11.53 -21.44
C LYS A 280 -10.16 11.63 -22.08
N LEU A 281 -9.26 12.38 -21.45
CA LEU A 281 -7.87 12.52 -21.89
C LEU A 281 -7.09 11.19 -21.81
N ALA A 282 -7.35 10.38 -20.78
CA ALA A 282 -6.75 9.06 -20.61
C ALA A 282 -7.28 8.01 -21.60
N ASN A 283 -8.57 8.08 -21.97
CA ASN A 283 -9.14 7.25 -23.04
C ASN A 283 -8.48 7.54 -24.40
N TYR A 284 -8.02 8.76 -24.65
CA TYR A 284 -7.29 9.08 -25.88
C TYR A 284 -5.99 8.28 -26.00
N TYR A 285 -5.26 8.09 -24.89
CA TYR A 285 -4.11 7.19 -24.84
C TYR A 285 -4.51 5.74 -25.17
N LEU A 286 -5.54 5.18 -24.53
CA LEU A 286 -6.03 3.82 -24.84
C LEU A 286 -6.35 3.63 -26.33
N THR A 287 -6.92 4.65 -26.96
CA THR A 287 -7.46 4.56 -28.32
C THR A 287 -6.40 4.82 -29.40
N ASN A 288 -5.36 5.62 -29.09
CA ASN A 288 -4.39 6.10 -30.09
C ASN A 288 -2.95 5.63 -29.83
N LEU A 289 -2.68 4.89 -28.74
CA LEU A 289 -1.36 4.30 -28.52
C LEU A 289 -1.02 3.33 -29.69
N PRO A 290 0.18 3.43 -30.29
CA PRO A 290 0.60 2.49 -31.34
C PRO A 290 0.64 1.03 -30.84
N ALA A 291 0.69 0.08 -31.77
CA ALA A 291 0.59 -1.35 -31.45
C ALA A 291 1.78 -1.92 -30.65
N ASP A 292 2.94 -1.26 -30.70
CA ASP A 292 4.10 -1.54 -29.83
C ASP A 292 3.89 -1.03 -28.38
N GLY A 293 2.83 -0.26 -28.15
CA GLY A 293 2.49 0.37 -26.88
C GLY A 293 3.51 1.42 -26.41
N ILE A 294 4.32 1.97 -27.31
CA ILE A 294 5.28 3.05 -27.04
C ILE A 294 4.57 4.39 -27.27
N VAL A 295 4.63 5.30 -26.28
CA VAL A 295 4.05 6.65 -26.43
C VAL A 295 4.85 7.42 -27.49
N PRO A 296 4.23 7.84 -28.62
CA PRO A 296 4.88 8.67 -29.61
C PRO A 296 4.97 10.11 -29.10
N TRP A 297 5.85 10.93 -29.66
CA TRP A 297 5.87 12.37 -29.43
C TRP A 297 4.54 13.06 -29.82
N ASP A 298 3.93 12.62 -30.92
CA ASP A 298 2.65 13.14 -31.40
C ASP A 298 1.83 11.99 -32.01
N PHE A 299 0.57 11.90 -31.61
CA PHE A 299 -0.32 10.81 -32.01
C PHE A 299 -0.74 10.85 -33.48
N ASN A 300 -0.70 12.04 -34.10
CA ASN A 300 -1.17 12.28 -35.46
C ASN A 300 -0.03 12.55 -36.47
N ALA A 301 1.24 12.46 -36.05
CA ALA A 301 2.38 12.46 -36.97
C ALA A 301 2.28 11.35 -38.04
N PRO A 302 2.90 11.47 -39.23
CA PRO A 302 2.92 10.39 -40.22
C PRO A 302 3.60 9.13 -39.69
N LEU A 303 3.17 7.95 -40.14
CA LEU A 303 3.85 6.67 -39.86
C LEU A 303 4.98 6.38 -40.88
N THR A 304 5.12 7.20 -41.92
CA THR A 304 6.06 7.00 -43.01
C THR A 304 6.68 8.34 -43.41
N PRO A 305 8.03 8.45 -43.52
CA PRO A 305 9.03 7.42 -43.22
C PRO A 305 9.00 7.02 -41.73
N ALA A 306 9.25 5.74 -41.46
CA ALA A 306 9.19 5.17 -40.11
C ALA A 306 10.53 5.29 -39.37
N PRO A 307 10.54 5.26 -38.02
CA PRO A 307 9.39 5.30 -37.10
C PRO A 307 9.08 6.73 -36.60
N ARG A 308 7.87 6.93 -36.06
CA ARG A 308 7.58 8.12 -35.23
C ARG A 308 8.52 8.12 -34.02
N PRO A 309 9.07 9.27 -33.58
CA PRO A 309 9.82 9.33 -32.34
C PRO A 309 8.94 8.98 -31.15
N SER A 310 9.50 8.22 -30.23
CA SER A 310 8.96 8.06 -28.89
C SER A 310 9.07 9.36 -28.09
N ASP A 311 8.32 9.46 -27.00
CA ASP A 311 8.60 10.43 -25.95
C ASP A 311 8.54 9.78 -24.57
N SER A 312 9.70 9.43 -24.04
CA SER A 312 9.82 8.82 -22.71
C SER A 312 9.34 9.70 -21.56
N SER A 313 9.42 11.02 -21.72
CA SER A 313 8.91 11.96 -20.73
C SER A 313 7.38 12.00 -20.73
N ALA A 314 6.75 11.98 -21.91
CA ALA A 314 5.29 11.87 -22.00
C ALA A 314 4.79 10.54 -21.41
N ALA A 315 5.55 9.46 -21.61
CA ALA A 315 5.26 8.13 -21.07
C ALA A 315 5.30 8.07 -19.53
N THR A 316 6.37 8.56 -18.88
CA THR A 316 6.44 8.52 -17.40
C THR A 316 5.44 9.48 -16.76
N VAL A 317 5.28 10.69 -17.33
CA VAL A 317 4.26 11.66 -16.89
C VAL A 317 2.85 11.08 -16.98
N VAL A 318 2.45 10.52 -18.12
CA VAL A 318 1.09 9.98 -18.26
C VAL A 318 0.91 8.77 -17.36
N ALA A 319 1.92 7.93 -17.17
CA ALA A 319 1.84 6.82 -16.22
C ALA A 319 1.60 7.31 -14.78
N THR A 320 2.31 8.35 -14.31
CA THR A 320 2.00 8.96 -13.01
C THR A 320 0.62 9.60 -13.00
N GLY A 321 0.20 10.28 -14.07
CA GLY A 321 -1.14 10.86 -14.20
C GLY A 321 -2.26 9.82 -14.17
N LEU A 322 -2.02 8.63 -14.73
CA LEU A 322 -2.93 7.48 -14.72
C LEU A 322 -2.97 6.78 -13.36
N ILE A 323 -1.84 6.69 -12.66
CA ILE A 323 -1.78 6.21 -11.27
C ILE A 323 -2.50 7.19 -10.33
N LEU A 324 -2.30 8.50 -10.51
CA LEU A 324 -3.02 9.54 -9.80
C LEU A 324 -4.52 9.46 -10.09
N LEU A 325 -4.91 9.37 -11.36
CA LEU A 325 -6.29 9.16 -11.77
C LEU A 325 -6.88 7.92 -11.10
N ALA A 326 -6.22 6.76 -11.19
CA ALA A 326 -6.63 5.51 -10.54
C ALA A 326 -6.78 5.63 -9.01
N SER A 327 -6.05 6.54 -8.35
CA SER A 327 -6.18 6.78 -6.91
C SER A 327 -7.41 7.61 -6.50
N VAL A 328 -8.08 8.25 -7.48
CA VAL A 328 -9.26 9.10 -7.29
C VAL A 328 -10.46 8.65 -8.17
N GLU A 329 -10.39 7.43 -8.69
CA GLU A 329 -11.31 6.88 -9.69
C GLU A 329 -12.31 5.88 -9.08
N THR A 330 -13.42 5.65 -9.79
CA THR A 330 -14.40 4.58 -9.51
C THR A 330 -13.84 3.19 -9.88
N PRO A 331 -14.19 2.11 -9.17
CA PRO A 331 -13.45 0.85 -9.16
C PRO A 331 -13.34 0.22 -10.56
N ASP A 332 -14.42 0.32 -11.34
CA ASP A 332 -14.53 -0.20 -12.71
C ASP A 332 -13.48 0.39 -13.69
N ASN A 333 -12.90 1.55 -13.36
CA ASN A 333 -11.85 2.21 -14.15
C ASN A 333 -10.47 2.20 -13.47
N VAL A 334 -10.36 1.77 -12.20
CA VAL A 334 -9.10 1.77 -11.44
C VAL A 334 -8.06 0.86 -12.11
N ASP A 335 -8.43 -0.40 -12.38
CA ASP A 335 -7.51 -1.37 -13.01
C ASP A 335 -7.24 -1.01 -14.47
N LYS A 336 -8.23 -0.46 -15.19
CA LYS A 336 -8.08 0.07 -16.55
C LYS A 336 -6.95 1.10 -16.65
N TRP A 337 -6.90 2.07 -15.73
CA TRP A 337 -5.86 3.11 -15.74
C TRP A 337 -4.52 2.60 -15.22
N ARG A 338 -4.50 1.72 -14.20
CA ARG A 338 -3.27 1.06 -13.73
C ARG A 338 -2.62 0.22 -14.83
N ASN A 339 -3.41 -0.59 -15.55
CA ASN A 339 -2.92 -1.47 -16.61
C ASN A 339 -2.37 -0.67 -17.80
N LEU A 340 -2.98 0.49 -18.10
CA LEU A 340 -2.43 1.43 -19.08
C LEU A 340 -1.12 2.07 -18.61
N ALA A 341 -1.05 2.54 -17.35
CA ALA A 341 0.16 3.11 -16.76
C ALA A 341 1.32 2.11 -16.81
N MET A 342 1.07 0.86 -16.39
CA MET A 342 2.05 -0.22 -16.38
C MET A 342 2.44 -0.67 -17.79
N THR A 343 1.49 -0.71 -18.75
CA THR A 343 1.82 -0.89 -20.18
C THR A 343 2.82 0.14 -20.67
N ILE A 344 2.53 1.42 -20.40
CA ILE A 344 3.36 2.53 -20.86
C ILE A 344 4.73 2.48 -20.18
N LEU A 345 4.81 2.19 -18.87
CA LEU A 345 6.06 2.08 -18.13
C LEU A 345 6.93 0.90 -18.59
N ASN A 346 6.39 -0.31 -18.73
CA ASN A 346 7.15 -1.46 -19.23
C ASN A 346 7.72 -1.21 -20.62
N ASN A 347 6.86 -0.80 -21.56
CA ASN A 347 7.25 -0.61 -22.95
C ASN A 347 8.26 0.53 -23.11
N ILE A 348 8.05 1.65 -22.43
CA ILE A 348 9.01 2.76 -22.52
C ILE A 348 10.33 2.42 -21.85
N THR A 349 10.35 1.66 -20.75
CA THR A 349 11.59 1.36 -20.05
C THR A 349 12.43 0.34 -20.83
N ALA A 350 11.78 -0.67 -21.42
CA ALA A 350 12.44 -1.60 -22.34
C ALA A 350 13.09 -0.89 -23.53
N LEU A 351 12.46 0.16 -24.08
CA LEU A 351 13.03 0.99 -25.14
C LEU A 351 14.14 1.92 -24.64
N ALA A 352 13.86 2.67 -23.58
CA ALA A 352 14.51 3.92 -23.25
C ALA A 352 15.55 3.82 -22.12
N TRP A 353 15.57 2.76 -21.31
CA TRP A 353 16.60 2.57 -20.28
C TRP A 353 18.00 2.55 -20.91
N LYS A 354 18.89 3.46 -20.49
CA LYS A 354 20.29 3.54 -21.00
C LYS A 354 21.30 3.67 -19.86
N PRO A 355 21.81 2.57 -19.29
CA PRO A 355 22.85 2.57 -18.27
C PRO A 355 24.05 3.49 -18.56
N SER A 356 24.45 3.63 -19.82
CA SER A 356 25.60 4.43 -20.27
C SER A 356 25.38 5.95 -20.29
N TRP A 357 24.14 6.44 -20.13
CA TRP A 357 23.80 7.87 -20.18
C TRP A 357 23.76 8.50 -18.79
N GLN A 358 23.89 9.82 -18.70
CA GLN A 358 23.72 10.55 -17.43
C GLN A 358 22.25 10.63 -16.99
N SER A 359 21.31 10.57 -17.93
CA SER A 359 19.88 10.35 -17.66
C SER A 359 19.56 8.88 -17.38
N LEU A 360 18.42 8.60 -16.75
CA LEU A 360 17.93 7.23 -16.55
C LEU A 360 17.36 6.69 -17.87
N LEU A 361 16.44 7.46 -18.45
CA LEU A 361 15.80 7.19 -19.72
C LEU A 361 16.43 8.03 -20.84
N SER A 362 16.36 7.51 -22.06
CA SER A 362 16.66 8.19 -23.34
C SER A 362 15.36 8.39 -24.10
N ASN A 363 15.38 8.54 -25.43
CA ASN A 363 14.19 8.38 -26.26
C ASN A 363 13.03 9.35 -25.94
N GLY A 364 13.34 10.47 -25.28
CA GLY A 364 12.45 11.60 -25.03
C GLY A 364 12.50 12.63 -26.16
N THR A 365 11.43 13.40 -26.32
CA THR A 365 11.34 14.47 -27.33
C THR A 365 11.12 15.81 -26.66
N VAL A 366 12.13 16.68 -26.64
CA VAL A 366 12.00 18.00 -26.01
C VAL A 366 11.23 18.96 -26.93
N ASN A 367 11.60 19.03 -28.21
CA ASN A 367 10.93 19.90 -29.19
C ASN A 367 11.27 19.42 -30.61
N TRP A 368 10.34 18.71 -31.27
CA TRP A 368 10.53 18.20 -32.63
C TRP A 368 10.67 19.30 -33.69
N PRO A 369 9.87 20.40 -33.70
CA PRO A 369 10.15 21.57 -34.56
C PRO A 369 11.57 22.13 -34.45
N ALA A 370 12.23 22.00 -33.30
CA ALA A 370 13.64 22.36 -33.09
C ALA A 370 14.63 21.18 -33.28
N HIS A 371 14.15 20.04 -33.80
CA HIS A 371 14.88 18.77 -33.95
C HIS A 371 15.57 18.25 -32.67
N ASN A 372 15.05 18.59 -31.48
CA ASN A 372 15.58 18.16 -30.19
C ASN A 372 14.88 16.87 -29.70
N LEU A 373 15.57 15.74 -29.89
CA LEU A 373 14.97 14.41 -30.04
C LEU A 373 15.87 13.27 -29.54
N LEU A 374 15.25 12.12 -29.26
CA LEU A 374 15.89 10.87 -28.82
C LEU A 374 16.74 11.01 -27.55
N THR A 375 16.51 12.08 -26.80
CA THR A 375 17.33 12.54 -25.68
C THR A 375 16.85 11.98 -24.34
N GLY A 376 17.70 11.99 -23.32
CA GLY A 376 17.26 11.92 -21.94
C GLY A 376 16.61 13.23 -21.52
N ILE A 377 15.71 13.19 -20.54
CA ILE A 377 14.92 14.34 -20.12
C ILE A 377 14.73 14.32 -18.60
N VAL A 378 15.14 15.39 -17.92
CA VAL A 378 15.18 15.47 -16.45
C VAL A 378 13.84 15.19 -15.76
N TYR A 379 12.73 15.68 -16.31
CA TYR A 379 11.39 15.42 -15.77
C TYR A 379 10.87 14.02 -16.11
N GLY A 380 11.38 13.39 -17.18
CA GLY A 380 11.09 11.99 -17.48
C GLY A 380 11.61 11.06 -16.39
N ASP A 381 12.83 11.33 -15.91
CA ASP A 381 13.50 10.59 -14.85
C ASP A 381 12.84 10.79 -13.47
N TYR A 382 12.36 12.00 -13.14
CA TYR A 382 11.69 12.31 -11.85
C TYR A 382 10.45 11.43 -11.58
N TYR A 383 9.60 11.22 -12.58
CA TYR A 383 8.31 10.54 -12.42
C TYR A 383 8.39 9.00 -12.24
N PHE A 384 9.59 8.42 -12.26
CA PHE A 384 9.87 6.97 -12.34
C PHE A 384 10.06 6.25 -10.97
N ILE A 385 9.64 6.80 -9.81
CA ILE A 385 10.37 6.58 -8.53
C ILE A 385 9.60 6.04 -7.23
N LYS A 386 8.31 5.56 -7.16
CA LYS A 386 7.57 5.24 -5.85
C LYS A 386 6.48 4.05 -5.81
N GLY A 387 6.38 3.15 -4.78
CA GLY A 387 5.19 2.27 -4.37
C GLY A 387 5.34 0.72 -3.98
N ALA A 388 4.59 0.10 -2.97
CA ALA A 388 4.34 -1.37 -2.55
C ALA A 388 4.14 -2.01 -1.04
N GLY A 389 3.06 -2.78 -0.71
CA GLY A 389 2.78 -3.88 0.36
C GLY A 389 2.85 -3.79 1.96
N ILE A 390 2.40 -4.82 2.77
CA ILE A 390 2.34 -4.79 4.31
C ILE A 390 3.02 -5.76 5.32
N SER A 391 2.82 -7.09 5.46
CA SER A 391 3.54 -7.85 6.55
C SER A 391 5.05 -7.78 6.31
N GLY A 392 5.38 -7.68 5.03
CA GLY A 392 6.66 -7.23 4.50
C GLY A 392 7.16 -5.89 5.05
N ILE A 393 6.32 -5.01 5.63
CA ILE A 393 6.77 -3.78 6.34
C ILE A 393 7.65 -4.15 7.51
N SER A 394 7.20 -5.04 8.41
CA SER A 394 8.02 -5.41 9.56
C SER A 394 9.30 -6.07 9.10
N LEU A 395 9.22 -6.99 8.12
CA LEU A 395 10.39 -7.67 7.58
C LEU A 395 11.39 -6.70 6.95
N ALA A 396 10.93 -5.87 6.02
CA ALA A 396 11.74 -4.89 5.33
C ALA A 396 12.36 -3.85 6.28
N HIS A 397 11.60 -3.40 7.28
CA HIS A 397 12.06 -2.47 8.31
C HIS A 397 13.15 -3.13 9.14
N ASP A 398 12.86 -4.28 9.72
CA ASP A 398 13.76 -4.94 10.66
C ASP A 398 15.04 -5.41 9.91
N VAL A 399 14.97 -5.85 8.65
CA VAL A 399 16.15 -6.14 7.79
C VAL A 399 17.02 -4.90 7.58
N GLN A 400 16.40 -3.74 7.32
CA GLN A 400 17.15 -2.51 7.10
C GLN A 400 17.80 -1.98 8.38
N GLU A 401 17.04 -1.90 9.48
CA GLU A 401 17.51 -1.36 10.77
C GLU A 401 18.58 -2.24 11.42
N THR A 402 18.49 -3.56 11.25
CA THR A 402 19.51 -4.49 11.79
C THR A 402 20.76 -4.60 10.91
N GLY A 403 20.72 -4.09 9.68
CA GLY A 403 21.84 -4.16 8.73
C GLY A 403 22.20 -5.58 8.27
N GLU A 404 21.29 -6.55 8.42
CA GLU A 404 21.52 -7.93 7.99
C GLU A 404 21.70 -7.97 6.45
N LYS A 405 22.77 -8.64 6.00
CA LYS A 405 23.16 -8.64 4.58
C LYS A 405 22.32 -9.64 3.79
N LEU A 406 21.13 -9.22 3.41
CA LEU A 406 20.13 -10.04 2.71
C LEU A 406 19.73 -9.40 1.38
N ASP A 407 19.51 -10.24 0.38
CA ASP A 407 18.72 -9.89 -0.79
C ASP A 407 17.25 -10.20 -0.45
N LEU A 408 16.41 -9.17 -0.38
CA LEU A 408 15.04 -9.27 0.11
C LEU A 408 14.06 -8.79 -0.96
N THR A 409 13.21 -9.72 -1.40
CA THR A 409 12.09 -9.47 -2.31
C THR A 409 10.79 -9.97 -1.68
N ILE A 410 9.74 -9.16 -1.77
CA ILE A 410 8.42 -9.39 -1.18
C ILE A 410 7.38 -9.20 -2.28
N TYR A 411 6.70 -10.27 -2.67
CA TYR A 411 5.61 -10.21 -3.65
C TYR A 411 4.26 -9.97 -2.95
N GLU A 412 3.53 -8.94 -3.38
CA GLU A 412 2.20 -8.58 -2.90
C GLU A 412 1.22 -8.59 -4.09
N MET A 413 0.20 -9.43 -4.02
CA MET A 413 -0.80 -9.57 -5.09
C MET A 413 -1.73 -8.35 -5.23
N ALA A 414 -1.81 -7.51 -4.20
CA ALA A 414 -2.67 -6.34 -4.19
C ALA A 414 -2.04 -5.15 -4.92
N SER A 415 -2.85 -4.10 -5.14
CA SER A 415 -2.44 -2.87 -5.83
C SER A 415 -1.82 -1.79 -4.94
N ASP A 416 -1.70 -2.05 -3.64
CA ASP A 416 -1.16 -1.12 -2.63
C ASP A 416 -0.80 -1.90 -1.36
N VAL A 417 -0.31 -1.21 -0.33
CA VAL A 417 -0.26 -1.74 1.03
C VAL A 417 -1.66 -1.92 1.60
N GLY A 418 -1.81 -2.85 2.53
CA GLY A 418 -2.84 -2.84 3.57
C GLY A 418 -3.22 -4.24 4.00
N GLY A 419 -2.97 -5.23 3.15
CA GLY A 419 -3.40 -6.61 3.35
C GLY A 419 -4.91 -6.61 3.60
N THR A 420 -5.34 -7.16 4.74
CA THR A 420 -6.73 -7.12 5.20
C THR A 420 -7.36 -5.72 5.12
N TRP A 421 -6.63 -4.67 5.47
CA TRP A 421 -7.12 -3.29 5.52
C TRP A 421 -7.23 -2.61 4.15
N LEU A 422 -6.57 -3.15 3.12
CA LEU A 422 -6.76 -2.73 1.73
C LEU A 422 -7.97 -3.45 1.12
N TRP A 423 -8.09 -4.76 1.35
CA TRP A 423 -9.11 -5.61 0.74
C TRP A 423 -10.51 -5.43 1.34
N ASN A 424 -10.62 -5.13 2.64
CA ASN A 424 -11.91 -4.99 3.33
C ASN A 424 -12.31 -3.51 3.46
N ARG A 425 -13.32 -3.10 2.68
CA ARG A 425 -13.79 -1.71 2.57
C ARG A 425 -15.28 -1.54 2.91
N TYR A 426 -15.88 -2.49 3.62
CA TYR A 426 -17.30 -2.47 3.96
C TYR A 426 -17.62 -1.41 5.05
N PRO A 427 -18.82 -0.80 5.06
CA PRO A 427 -19.24 0.16 6.07
C PRO A 427 -19.09 -0.40 7.49
N GLY A 428 -18.42 0.35 8.36
CA GLY A 428 -18.15 -0.06 9.75
C GLY A 428 -16.89 -0.90 9.96
N ILE A 429 -16.07 -1.19 8.92
CA ILE A 429 -14.78 -1.88 9.09
C ILE A 429 -13.86 -1.13 10.07
N ARG A 430 -13.57 -1.79 11.20
CA ARG A 430 -12.78 -1.26 12.32
C ARG A 430 -11.96 -2.37 12.96
N CYS A 431 -10.86 -2.00 13.63
CA CYS A 431 -10.16 -2.94 14.50
C CYS A 431 -10.99 -3.26 15.76
N ASP A 432 -10.86 -4.48 16.27
CA ASP A 432 -11.41 -4.86 17.57
C ASP A 432 -10.45 -4.52 18.72
N ILE A 433 -9.17 -4.23 18.42
CA ILE A 433 -8.12 -3.83 19.36
C ILE A 433 -7.94 -2.30 19.35
N PRO A 434 -7.61 -1.68 20.50
CA PRO A 434 -7.33 -0.25 20.56
C PRO A 434 -6.20 0.19 19.61
N SER A 435 -6.41 1.27 18.86
CA SER A 435 -5.54 1.74 17.78
C SER A 435 -4.09 1.93 18.22
N VAL A 436 -3.90 2.49 19.41
CA VAL A 436 -2.58 2.73 20.04
C VAL A 436 -1.81 1.44 20.37
N ASN A 437 -2.45 0.26 20.28
CA ASN A 437 -1.82 -1.05 20.43
C ASN A 437 -1.92 -1.92 19.16
N TYR A 438 -2.73 -1.52 18.17
CA TYR A 438 -2.78 -2.15 16.84
C TYR A 438 -1.88 -1.40 15.84
N GLN A 439 -0.62 -1.26 16.20
CA GLN A 439 0.39 -0.49 15.46
C GLN A 439 1.79 -1.09 15.64
N MET A 440 2.75 -0.70 14.81
CA MET A 440 4.14 -1.11 15.00
C MET A 440 4.70 -0.44 16.25
N HIS A 441 5.16 -1.24 17.21
CA HIS A 441 5.58 -0.75 18.52
C HIS A 441 6.78 0.20 18.45
N TRP A 442 7.64 0.06 17.43
CA TRP A 442 8.79 0.89 17.11
C TRP A 442 8.45 2.22 16.41
N CYS A 443 7.26 2.37 15.81
CA CYS A 443 6.78 3.65 15.30
C CYS A 443 5.33 3.92 15.75
N PRO A 444 5.12 4.36 17.01
CA PRO A 444 3.81 4.72 17.50
C PRO A 444 3.26 5.95 16.76
N ASN A 445 2.00 5.91 16.35
CA ASN A 445 1.24 7.06 15.89
C ASN A 445 0.55 7.75 17.09
N PRO A 446 0.83 9.03 17.36
CA PRO A 446 0.15 9.80 18.42
C PRO A 446 -1.21 10.37 17.97
N ASP A 447 -1.51 10.35 16.68
CA ASP A 447 -2.59 11.13 16.07
C ASP A 447 -3.86 10.32 15.73
N TRP A 448 -3.94 9.07 16.22
CA TRP A 448 -5.12 8.22 16.05
C TRP A 448 -6.42 8.98 16.37
N SER A 449 -7.39 8.94 15.45
CA SER A 449 -8.63 9.69 15.57
C SER A 449 -9.54 9.11 16.66
N GLU A 450 -9.53 7.79 16.82
CA GLU A 450 -10.46 7.05 17.66
C GLU A 450 -9.77 5.90 18.42
N TYR A 451 -10.36 5.52 19.56
CA TYR A 451 -9.88 4.41 20.38
C TYR A 451 -9.87 3.09 19.59
N TYR A 452 -10.90 2.83 18.77
CA TYR A 452 -10.94 1.76 17.77
C TYR A 452 -11.07 2.35 16.35
N SER A 453 -9.94 2.64 15.69
CA SER A 453 -9.91 3.33 14.39
C SER A 453 -10.53 2.53 13.23
N THR A 454 -10.91 3.24 12.17
CA THR A 454 -11.44 2.65 10.93
C THR A 454 -10.36 1.95 10.13
N GLY A 455 -10.77 1.02 9.27
CA GLY A 455 -9.85 0.26 8.42
C GLY A 455 -9.01 1.14 7.49
N ASP A 456 -9.56 2.24 6.96
CA ASP A 456 -8.83 3.19 6.11
C ASP A 456 -7.79 4.01 6.88
N GLU A 457 -8.02 4.34 8.15
CA GLU A 457 -7.04 5.02 9.00
C GLU A 457 -5.87 4.09 9.34
N ILE A 458 -6.18 2.83 9.64
CA ILE A 458 -5.18 1.78 9.88
C ILE A 458 -4.37 1.51 8.60
N GLN A 459 -5.01 1.46 7.44
CA GLN A 459 -4.33 1.33 6.15
C GLN A 459 -3.40 2.52 5.90
N ARG A 460 -3.87 3.77 6.12
CA ARG A 460 -3.04 4.98 6.02
C ARG A 460 -1.83 4.95 6.94
N TYR A 461 -2.00 4.50 8.19
CA TYR A 461 -0.89 4.34 9.12
C TYR A 461 0.18 3.38 8.58
N TYR A 462 -0.19 2.14 8.22
CA TYR A 462 0.79 1.19 7.68
C TYR A 462 1.41 1.67 6.36
N LYS A 463 0.67 2.38 5.52
CA LYS A 463 1.21 3.03 4.32
C LYS A 463 2.25 4.09 4.66
N SER A 464 1.94 4.96 5.63
CA SER A 464 2.88 5.96 6.12
C SER A 464 4.14 5.35 6.72
N LEU A 465 4.10 4.10 7.22
CA LEU A 465 5.31 3.40 7.62
C LEU A 465 6.18 3.02 6.44
N VAL A 466 5.59 2.52 5.33
CA VAL A 466 6.42 2.30 4.14
C VAL A 466 6.97 3.61 3.60
N ASP A 467 6.13 4.65 3.57
CA ASP A 467 6.49 6.01 3.18
C ASP A 467 7.39 6.74 4.21
N ARG A 468 7.84 6.07 5.29
CA ARG A 468 8.72 6.65 6.34
C ARG A 468 9.97 5.83 6.62
N PHE A 469 9.88 4.51 6.53
CA PHE A 469 10.91 3.55 6.93
C PHE A 469 11.55 2.82 5.78
N GLU A 470 11.36 3.32 4.57
CA GLU A 470 12.21 2.90 3.49
C GLU A 470 11.89 1.52 2.88
N LEU A 471 10.61 1.19 2.62
CA LEU A 471 10.22 -0.22 2.39
C LEU A 471 9.76 -0.61 0.97
N TRP A 472 9.33 0.33 0.10
CA TRP A 472 8.94 0.06 -1.30
C TRP A 472 10.01 -0.68 -2.12
N LYS A 473 11.32 -0.59 -1.80
CA LYS A 473 12.38 -1.28 -2.60
C LYS A 473 12.31 -2.78 -2.55
N TYR A 474 11.79 -3.29 -1.45
CA TYR A 474 11.76 -4.71 -1.20
C TYR A 474 10.45 -5.32 -1.71
N ILE A 475 9.48 -4.51 -2.17
CA ILE A 475 8.09 -4.95 -2.28
C ILE A 475 7.55 -4.73 -3.70
N HIS A 476 6.88 -5.77 -4.23
CA HIS A 476 6.42 -5.87 -5.61
C HIS A 476 4.90 -6.02 -5.65
N LEU A 477 4.18 -4.92 -5.95
CA LEU A 477 2.72 -4.90 -6.07
C LEU A 477 2.19 -5.61 -7.30
N GLN A 478 0.98 -6.14 -7.17
CA GLN A 478 0.24 -6.89 -8.17
C GLN A 478 0.99 -8.12 -8.69
N HIS A 479 1.98 -8.60 -7.93
CA HIS A 479 2.73 -9.83 -8.19
C HIS A 479 2.17 -10.94 -7.30
N GLU A 480 1.50 -11.91 -7.91
CA GLU A 480 0.92 -13.06 -7.22
C GLU A 480 1.88 -14.24 -7.29
N VAL A 481 2.34 -14.76 -6.15
CA VAL A 481 3.03 -16.06 -6.13
C VAL A 481 1.99 -17.14 -6.43
N THR A 482 2.23 -17.97 -7.45
CA THR A 482 1.29 -18.99 -7.93
C THR A 482 1.79 -20.42 -7.74
N HIS A 483 3.07 -20.58 -7.37
CA HIS A 483 3.67 -21.86 -6.98
C HIS A 483 4.95 -21.60 -6.18
N ALA A 484 5.27 -22.47 -5.24
CA ALA A 484 6.58 -22.55 -4.60
C ALA A 484 7.00 -24.02 -4.48
N GLU A 485 8.24 -24.36 -4.85
CA GLU A 485 8.74 -25.74 -4.82
C GLU A 485 10.20 -25.81 -4.34
N TRP A 486 10.48 -26.69 -3.38
CA TRP A 486 11.82 -26.91 -2.85
C TRP A 486 12.65 -27.79 -3.79
N ASP A 487 13.82 -27.31 -4.17
CA ASP A 487 14.83 -28.05 -4.91
C ASP A 487 15.90 -28.59 -3.96
N ASP A 488 15.91 -29.92 -3.77
CA ASP A 488 16.89 -30.60 -2.92
C ASP A 488 18.33 -30.57 -3.43
N GLY A 489 18.55 -30.36 -4.73
CA GLY A 489 19.88 -30.25 -5.31
C GLY A 489 20.46 -28.86 -5.12
N ALA A 490 19.64 -27.82 -5.34
CA ALA A 490 20.04 -26.43 -5.17
C ALA A 490 19.97 -25.94 -3.71
N LYS A 491 19.19 -26.62 -2.85
CA LYS A 491 18.83 -26.20 -1.49
C LYS A 491 18.15 -24.81 -1.46
N LYS A 492 17.25 -24.59 -2.41
CA LYS A 492 16.48 -23.35 -2.60
C LYS A 492 15.01 -23.62 -2.88
N TRP A 493 14.18 -22.63 -2.59
CA TRP A 493 12.82 -22.53 -3.07
C TRP A 493 12.79 -21.91 -4.46
N LYS A 494 12.20 -22.61 -5.42
CA LYS A 494 11.83 -22.09 -6.75
C LYS A 494 10.40 -21.58 -6.70
N LEU A 495 10.21 -20.35 -7.12
CA LEU A 495 8.92 -19.66 -7.10
C LEU A 495 8.44 -19.45 -8.53
N ARG A 496 7.12 -19.58 -8.75
CA ARG A 496 6.46 -19.02 -9.94
C ARG A 496 5.65 -17.82 -9.51
N ILE A 497 5.92 -16.67 -10.13
CA ILE A 497 5.26 -15.41 -9.84
C ILE A 497 4.54 -14.97 -11.09
N ARG A 498 3.21 -14.87 -10.96
CA ARG A 498 2.38 -14.18 -11.92
C ARG A 498 2.60 -12.68 -11.74
N GLY A 499 3.34 -12.10 -12.67
CA GLY A 499 3.38 -10.66 -12.82
C GLY A 499 1.96 -10.14 -13.07
N PRO A 500 1.71 -8.83 -12.90
CA PRO A 500 0.40 -8.29 -13.19
C PRO A 500 0.06 -8.48 -14.68
N ASP A 501 1.05 -8.54 -15.58
CA ASP A 501 0.91 -8.95 -16.99
C ASP A 501 0.52 -10.42 -17.20
N GLN A 502 0.08 -11.09 -16.12
CA GLN A 502 -0.36 -12.48 -15.99
C GLN A 502 0.58 -13.53 -16.58
N HIS A 503 1.71 -13.09 -17.13
CA HIS A 503 2.87 -13.89 -17.42
C HIS A 503 3.44 -14.39 -16.10
N GLU A 504 3.63 -15.71 -16.01
CA GLU A 504 4.34 -16.32 -14.91
C GLU A 504 5.84 -16.33 -15.26
N PHE A 505 6.65 -15.72 -14.40
CA PHE A 505 8.10 -15.83 -14.43
C PHE A 505 8.59 -16.66 -13.23
N GLU A 506 9.82 -17.16 -13.32
CA GLU A 506 10.46 -17.93 -12.26
C GLU A 506 11.45 -17.06 -11.48
N ASP A 507 11.53 -17.30 -10.18
CA ASP A 507 12.47 -16.68 -9.24
C ASP A 507 12.94 -17.74 -8.23
N GLU A 508 14.03 -17.51 -7.49
CA GLU A 508 14.52 -18.44 -6.47
C GLU A 508 15.02 -17.75 -5.20
N CYS A 509 14.80 -18.38 -4.04
CA CYS A 509 15.30 -17.88 -2.77
C CYS A 509 15.79 -19.00 -1.84
N ASP A 510 16.78 -18.70 -1.00
CA ASP A 510 17.29 -19.65 0.00
C ASP A 510 16.27 -19.88 1.12
N VAL A 511 15.49 -18.84 1.48
CA VAL A 511 14.47 -18.85 2.55
C VAL A 511 13.17 -18.26 2.03
N PHE A 512 12.06 -18.99 2.17
CA PHE A 512 10.74 -18.56 1.73
C PHE A 512 9.85 -18.18 2.92
N LEU A 513 9.53 -16.88 3.04
CA LEU A 513 8.70 -16.33 4.12
C LEU A 513 7.28 -16.03 3.61
N ASN A 514 6.30 -16.81 4.05
CA ASN A 514 4.90 -16.61 3.68
C ASN A 514 4.22 -15.58 4.59
N GLY A 515 4.07 -14.37 4.05
CA GLY A 515 3.35 -13.25 4.69
C GLY A 515 1.86 -13.16 4.37
N GLY A 516 1.27 -14.13 3.65
CA GLY A 516 -0.05 -14.01 3.03
C GLY A 516 -1.23 -13.83 4.01
N GLY A 517 -1.15 -14.43 5.20
CA GLY A 517 -2.20 -14.39 6.22
C GLY A 517 -3.45 -15.23 5.88
N VAL A 518 -4.38 -15.34 6.83
CA VAL A 518 -5.51 -16.31 6.79
C VAL A 518 -6.90 -15.71 6.50
N LEU A 519 -7.10 -14.39 6.65
CA LEU A 519 -8.41 -13.73 6.48
C LEU A 519 -8.50 -12.95 5.16
N ASN A 520 -8.32 -13.64 4.03
CA ASN A 520 -8.28 -13.01 2.70
C ASN A 520 -8.95 -13.83 1.58
N VAL A 521 -8.96 -15.17 1.66
CA VAL A 521 -9.65 -16.03 0.68
C VAL A 521 -11.13 -16.05 1.04
N TRP A 522 -12.00 -15.73 0.08
CA TRP A 522 -13.45 -15.72 0.29
C TRP A 522 -14.14 -16.39 -0.90
N LYS A 523 -15.40 -16.79 -0.73
CA LYS A 523 -16.23 -17.37 -1.78
C LYS A 523 -17.69 -16.95 -1.58
N TRP A 524 -18.47 -16.95 -2.66
CA TRP A 524 -19.92 -16.81 -2.56
C TRP A 524 -20.52 -17.97 -1.75
N PRO A 525 -21.55 -17.74 -0.92
CA PRO A 525 -22.24 -18.80 -0.23
C PRO A 525 -23.09 -19.62 -1.21
N SER A 526 -23.13 -20.94 -1.02
CA SER A 526 -23.93 -21.85 -1.83
C SER A 526 -25.42 -21.71 -1.48
N ILE A 527 -26.08 -20.71 -2.08
CA ILE A 527 -27.50 -20.38 -1.86
C ILE A 527 -28.22 -20.47 -3.20
N GLU A 528 -29.35 -21.19 -3.23
CA GLU A 528 -30.15 -21.34 -4.44
C GLU A 528 -30.61 -19.96 -4.96
N GLY A 529 -30.45 -19.75 -6.26
CA GLY A 529 -30.86 -18.52 -6.93
C GLY A 529 -29.97 -17.30 -6.65
N LEU A 530 -28.88 -17.39 -5.88
CA LEU A 530 -28.09 -16.22 -5.46
C LEU A 530 -27.68 -15.30 -6.64
N HIS A 531 -27.24 -15.90 -7.75
CA HIS A 531 -26.80 -15.19 -8.95
C HIS A 531 -27.94 -14.84 -9.93
N SER A 532 -29.21 -15.13 -9.62
CA SER A 532 -30.37 -14.70 -10.42
C SER A 532 -30.87 -13.30 -10.05
N PHE A 533 -30.56 -12.84 -8.84
CA PHE A 533 -30.90 -11.53 -8.29
C PHE A 533 -30.48 -10.37 -9.22
N LYS A 534 -31.41 -9.46 -9.51
CA LYS A 534 -31.18 -8.30 -10.40
C LYS A 534 -30.79 -7.02 -9.65
N GLY A 535 -30.94 -7.00 -8.32
CA GLY A 535 -30.43 -5.92 -7.48
C GLY A 535 -28.92 -6.02 -7.27
N THR A 536 -28.37 -5.22 -6.35
CA THR A 536 -26.92 -5.25 -6.06
C THR A 536 -26.56 -6.43 -5.16
N LEU A 537 -25.88 -7.45 -5.69
CA LEU A 537 -25.24 -8.50 -4.90
C LEU A 537 -23.79 -8.13 -4.57
N CYS A 538 -23.41 -8.13 -3.28
CA CYS A 538 -22.03 -7.92 -2.86
C CYS A 538 -21.59 -8.86 -1.73
N HIS A 539 -20.28 -9.04 -1.56
CA HIS A 539 -19.68 -9.75 -0.42
C HIS A 539 -18.80 -8.77 0.36
N THR A 540 -18.74 -8.88 1.70
CA THR A 540 -18.01 -7.91 2.53
C THR A 540 -16.51 -7.82 2.19
N ALA A 541 -15.89 -8.95 1.82
CA ALA A 541 -14.50 -9.02 1.36
C ALA A 541 -14.23 -8.43 -0.06
N ARG A 542 -15.28 -8.02 -0.79
CA ARG A 542 -15.21 -7.31 -2.08
C ARG A 542 -16.37 -6.31 -2.15
N TRP A 543 -16.33 -5.33 -1.25
CA TRP A 543 -17.34 -4.28 -1.20
C TRP A 543 -17.27 -3.37 -2.44
N PRO A 544 -18.37 -3.16 -3.19
CA PRO A 544 -18.39 -2.24 -4.33
C PRO A 544 -18.24 -0.80 -3.84
N GLU A 545 -17.30 -0.07 -4.42
CA GLU A 545 -17.13 1.35 -4.09
C GLU A 545 -18.33 2.15 -4.65
N ASN A 546 -18.72 3.23 -3.96
CA ASN A 546 -19.90 4.04 -4.27
C ASN A 546 -21.27 3.33 -4.12
N LEU A 547 -21.33 2.14 -3.51
CA LEU A 547 -22.59 1.51 -3.13
C LEU A 547 -23.29 2.31 -2.03
N SER A 548 -24.17 3.25 -2.43
CA SER A 548 -25.11 3.89 -1.52
C SER A 548 -26.19 2.89 -1.10
N LEU A 549 -26.42 2.79 0.20
CA LEU A 549 -27.49 1.99 0.82
C LEU A 549 -28.65 2.86 1.30
N LYS A 550 -28.52 4.18 1.21
CA LYS A 550 -29.51 5.14 1.70
C LYS A 550 -30.87 4.89 1.05
N ASP A 551 -31.92 4.87 1.86
CA ASP A 551 -33.33 4.67 1.47
C ASP A 551 -33.62 3.32 0.76
N LYS A 552 -32.68 2.37 0.77
CA LYS A 552 -32.84 1.03 0.16
C LYS A 552 -33.36 -0.03 1.13
N ARG A 553 -33.95 -1.09 0.57
CA ARG A 553 -34.23 -2.38 1.22
C ARG A 553 -32.97 -3.25 1.09
N VAL A 554 -32.37 -3.65 2.20
CA VAL A 554 -31.08 -4.36 2.22
C VAL A 554 -31.21 -5.68 2.98
N ALA A 555 -30.67 -6.76 2.44
CA ALA A 555 -30.55 -8.06 3.11
C ALA A 555 -29.09 -8.30 3.51
N VAL A 556 -28.79 -8.48 4.80
CA VAL A 556 -27.44 -8.80 5.31
C VAL A 556 -27.41 -10.25 5.79
N ILE A 557 -26.80 -11.11 4.98
CA ILE A 557 -26.70 -12.55 5.21
C ILE A 557 -25.42 -12.87 6.00
N GLY A 558 -25.61 -13.31 7.25
CA GLY A 558 -24.55 -13.78 8.14
C GLY A 558 -24.26 -12.82 9.30
N SER A 559 -24.20 -13.37 10.51
CA SER A 559 -24.01 -12.66 11.79
C SER A 559 -22.60 -12.83 12.37
N GLY A 560 -21.58 -12.97 11.50
CA GLY A 560 -20.17 -12.90 11.90
C GLY A 560 -19.69 -11.45 12.06
N SER A 561 -18.41 -11.22 12.38
CA SER A 561 -17.85 -9.88 12.64
C SER A 561 -18.20 -8.85 11.55
N SER A 562 -18.02 -9.18 10.27
CA SER A 562 -18.40 -8.26 9.18
C SER A 562 -19.89 -8.00 9.10
N GLY A 563 -20.75 -8.98 9.43
CA GLY A 563 -22.20 -8.79 9.43
C GLY A 563 -22.67 -7.93 10.59
N ILE A 564 -22.08 -8.12 11.77
CA ILE A 564 -22.29 -7.32 12.97
C ILE A 564 -21.90 -5.85 12.73
N GLN A 565 -20.70 -5.62 12.18
CA GLN A 565 -20.21 -4.28 11.85
C GLN A 565 -21.04 -3.60 10.75
N VAL A 566 -21.37 -4.31 9.67
CA VAL A 566 -22.19 -3.77 8.57
C VAL A 566 -23.59 -3.42 9.08
N LEU A 567 -24.29 -4.33 9.79
CA LEU A 567 -25.65 -4.08 10.28
C LEU A 567 -25.71 -2.82 11.15
N ALA A 568 -24.80 -2.71 12.12
CA ALA A 568 -24.75 -1.56 13.02
C ALA A 568 -24.40 -0.24 12.29
N ALA A 569 -23.55 -0.31 11.25
CA ALA A 569 -23.16 0.87 10.48
C ALA A 569 -24.26 1.37 9.52
N ILE A 570 -25.07 0.48 8.94
CA ILE A 570 -26.01 0.84 7.86
C ILE A 570 -27.45 1.03 8.34
N GLN A 571 -27.83 0.48 9.50
CA GLN A 571 -29.21 0.54 10.02
C GLN A 571 -29.80 1.96 10.03
N PRO A 572 -29.07 3.04 10.41
CA PRO A 572 -29.64 4.39 10.44
C PRO A 572 -29.96 5.00 9.05
N GLU A 573 -29.42 4.43 7.98
CA GLU A 573 -29.50 5.00 6.62
C GLU A 573 -30.42 4.22 5.67
N VAL A 574 -30.67 2.94 5.95
CA VAL A 574 -31.49 2.05 5.11
C VAL A 574 -32.99 2.20 5.38
N LYS A 575 -33.80 2.10 4.32
CA LYS A 575 -35.27 2.12 4.44
C LYS A 575 -35.82 0.89 5.15
N GLN A 576 -35.21 -0.28 4.88
CA GLN A 576 -35.55 -1.54 5.54
C GLN A 576 -34.32 -2.45 5.52
N LEU A 577 -34.07 -3.15 6.62
CA LEU A 577 -32.98 -4.09 6.78
C LEU A 577 -33.52 -5.47 7.13
N TYR A 578 -33.04 -6.50 6.45
CA TYR A 578 -33.35 -7.90 6.72
C TYR A 578 -32.08 -8.61 7.16
N HIS A 579 -32.10 -9.30 8.29
CA HIS A 579 -30.92 -9.95 8.87
C HIS A 579 -31.22 -11.35 9.39
N TRP A 580 -30.24 -12.25 9.31
CA TRP A 580 -30.38 -13.66 9.71
C TRP A 580 -29.41 -14.04 10.82
N ILE A 581 -29.97 -14.39 11.99
CA ILE A 581 -29.23 -14.95 13.12
C ILE A 581 -29.41 -16.47 13.10
N ARG A 582 -28.65 -17.14 12.23
CA ARG A 582 -28.69 -18.61 12.06
C ARG A 582 -28.14 -19.38 13.26
N SER A 583 -27.30 -18.75 14.09
CA SER A 583 -26.62 -19.41 15.19
C SER A 583 -26.30 -18.43 16.31
N PRO A 584 -26.46 -18.83 17.59
CA PRO A 584 -26.10 -18.00 18.73
C PRO A 584 -24.68 -17.47 18.63
N THR A 585 -24.46 -16.26 19.13
CA THR A 585 -23.19 -15.53 19.06
C THR A 585 -23.07 -14.58 20.24
N TRP A 586 -22.01 -14.72 21.05
CA TRP A 586 -21.67 -13.74 22.08
C TRP A 586 -21.32 -12.40 21.44
N ILE A 587 -22.13 -11.38 21.70
CA ILE A 587 -21.81 -9.98 21.41
C ILE A 587 -21.28 -9.38 22.70
N THR A 588 -19.97 -9.11 22.75
CA THR A 588 -19.31 -8.67 23.98
C THR A 588 -19.04 -7.17 23.95
N GLY A 589 -18.80 -6.60 25.13
CA GLY A 589 -18.06 -5.35 25.25
C GLY A 589 -16.69 -5.43 24.55
N ALA A 590 -16.17 -4.27 24.16
CA ALA A 590 -14.96 -4.17 23.34
C ALA A 590 -13.66 -4.52 24.10
N PHE A 591 -12.54 -4.69 23.40
CA PHE A 591 -11.28 -5.11 24.03
C PHE A 591 -10.59 -3.96 24.77
N ALA A 592 -10.17 -4.21 26.01
CA ALA A 592 -9.73 -3.20 26.97
C ALA A 592 -10.77 -2.07 27.21
N PRO A 593 -12.00 -2.42 27.65
CA PRO A 593 -13.08 -1.47 27.86
C PRO A 593 -12.91 -0.64 29.13
N GLN A 594 -11.96 -0.97 30.02
CA GLN A 594 -11.64 -0.13 31.19
C GLN A 594 -11.08 1.24 30.78
N PHE A 595 -10.46 1.31 29.59
CA PHE A 595 -9.88 2.53 29.01
C PHE A 595 -10.67 3.04 27.78
N ALA A 596 -11.82 2.43 27.48
CA ALA A 596 -12.76 2.89 26.47
C ALA A 596 -13.74 3.93 27.04
N GLY A 597 -14.71 4.39 26.23
CA GLY A 597 -15.75 5.28 26.71
C GLY A 597 -16.74 4.59 27.67
N PRO A 598 -17.63 5.35 28.33
CA PRO A 598 -18.63 4.80 29.26
C PRO A 598 -19.43 3.64 28.64
N GLY A 599 -19.51 2.49 29.33
CA GLY A 599 -20.13 1.27 28.79
C GLY A 599 -19.28 0.50 27.77
N GLY A 600 -17.99 0.82 27.63
CA GLY A 600 -17.09 0.16 26.68
C GLY A 600 -17.17 0.69 25.24
N VAL A 601 -17.86 1.81 25.03
CA VAL A 601 -18.08 2.40 23.70
C VAL A 601 -16.79 2.97 23.09
N ASN A 602 -16.74 3.03 21.76
CA ASN A 602 -15.67 3.74 21.05
C ASN A 602 -15.76 5.26 21.32
N PHE A 603 -14.62 5.95 21.35
CA PHE A 603 -14.56 7.41 21.52
C PHE A 603 -13.50 8.02 20.58
N LYS A 604 -13.64 9.33 20.31
CA LYS A 604 -12.67 10.13 19.57
C LYS A 604 -11.66 10.76 20.52
N TYR A 605 -10.37 10.61 20.24
CA TYR A 605 -9.32 11.27 21.01
C TYR A 605 -9.42 12.80 20.82
N SER A 606 -9.39 13.55 21.92
CA SER A 606 -9.32 15.02 21.87
C SER A 606 -7.95 15.47 21.37
N GLU A 607 -7.86 16.69 20.82
CA GLU A 607 -6.56 17.24 20.43
C GLU A 607 -5.63 17.45 21.64
N GLU A 608 -6.17 17.67 22.84
CA GLU A 608 -5.37 17.68 24.09
C GLU A 608 -4.72 16.31 24.36
N GLN A 609 -5.46 15.21 24.17
CA GLN A 609 -4.93 13.85 24.33
C GLN A 609 -3.84 13.56 23.28
N LYS A 610 -4.09 13.90 22.01
CA LYS A 610 -3.09 13.70 20.94
C LYS A 610 -1.86 14.59 21.14
N GLU A 611 -2.03 15.84 21.52
CA GLU A 611 -0.92 16.75 21.82
C GLU A 611 -0.07 16.23 22.99
N ARG A 612 -0.71 15.65 24.00
CA ARG A 612 0.00 14.96 25.09
C ARG A 612 0.74 13.71 24.59
N PHE A 613 0.17 12.94 23.67
CA PHE A 613 0.87 11.80 23.05
C PHE A 613 2.04 12.23 22.15
N ARG A 614 1.94 13.40 21.49
CA ARG A 614 3.02 14.01 20.68
C ARG A 614 4.17 14.50 21.55
N ASN A 615 3.88 15.20 22.65
CA ASN A 615 4.88 15.91 23.46
C ASN A 615 5.42 15.13 24.67
N ASP A 616 4.73 14.08 25.14
CA ASP A 616 5.13 13.25 26.28
C ASP A 616 5.21 11.76 25.88
N PRO A 617 6.34 11.32 25.29
CA PRO A 617 6.55 9.92 24.89
C PRO A 617 6.48 8.92 26.05
N GLU A 618 6.80 9.36 27.28
CA GLU A 618 6.72 8.50 28.46
C GLU A 618 5.26 8.25 28.85
N HIS A 619 4.41 9.28 28.81
CA HIS A 619 2.96 9.14 28.98
C HIS A 619 2.34 8.30 27.86
N ALA A 620 2.71 8.54 26.59
CA ALA A 620 2.24 7.73 25.47
C ALA A 620 2.64 6.24 25.59
N LEU A 621 3.83 5.95 26.14
CA LEU A 621 4.24 4.58 26.47
C LEU A 621 3.47 4.00 27.66
N LYS A 622 3.30 4.75 28.76
CA LYS A 622 2.52 4.35 29.94
C LYS A 622 1.08 3.97 29.55
N TYR A 623 0.41 4.83 28.79
CA TYR A 623 -0.95 4.60 28.31
C TYR A 623 -1.08 3.33 27.46
N ARG A 624 -0.18 3.13 26.49
CA ARG A 624 -0.13 1.89 25.68
C ARG A 624 0.12 0.65 26.54
N LYS A 625 0.99 0.73 27.55
CA LYS A 625 1.28 -0.38 28.47
C LYS A 625 0.09 -0.72 29.37
N MET A 626 -0.66 0.28 29.85
CA MET A 626 -1.88 0.05 30.66
C MET A 626 -2.92 -0.78 29.89
N ILE A 627 -3.18 -0.40 28.64
CA ILE A 627 -4.10 -1.13 27.76
C ILE A 627 -3.58 -2.56 27.47
N GLU A 628 -2.30 -2.69 27.12
CA GLU A 628 -1.68 -3.99 26.85
C GLU A 628 -1.68 -4.94 28.05
N SER A 629 -1.52 -4.43 29.28
CA SER A 629 -1.66 -5.23 30.50
C SER A 629 -3.06 -5.86 30.60
N GLU A 630 -4.13 -5.07 30.42
CA GLU A 630 -5.51 -5.62 30.46
C GLU A 630 -5.73 -6.65 29.34
N LEU A 631 -5.23 -6.39 28.14
CA LEU A 631 -5.29 -7.34 27.02
C LEU A 631 -4.54 -8.66 27.31
N ASN A 632 -3.48 -8.64 28.13
CA ASN A 632 -2.70 -9.82 28.48
C ASN A 632 -3.29 -10.61 29.65
N GLU A 633 -3.85 -9.94 30.65
CA GLU A 633 -4.54 -10.58 31.79
C GLU A 633 -5.78 -11.37 31.35
N ARG A 634 -6.46 -10.90 30.29
CA ARG A 634 -7.67 -11.52 29.72
C ARG A 634 -7.50 -12.98 29.30
N PHE A 635 -6.30 -13.52 29.09
CA PHE A 635 -6.16 -14.94 28.72
C PHE A 635 -6.87 -15.90 29.70
N LYS A 636 -6.98 -15.53 30.99
CA LYS A 636 -7.62 -16.38 31.99
C LYS A 636 -9.10 -16.69 31.73
N PHE A 637 -9.87 -15.78 31.11
CA PHE A 637 -11.30 -16.04 30.81
C PHE A 637 -11.48 -17.10 29.71
N ILE A 638 -10.44 -17.35 28.91
CA ILE A 638 -10.44 -18.41 27.90
C ILE A 638 -10.31 -19.80 28.55
N VAL A 639 -9.68 -19.93 29.71
CA VAL A 639 -9.54 -21.23 30.39
C VAL A 639 -10.85 -21.55 31.12
N GLN A 640 -11.45 -22.70 30.82
CA GLN A 640 -12.73 -23.09 31.42
C GLN A 640 -12.60 -23.33 32.94
N GLY A 641 -13.63 -22.94 33.70
CA GLY A 641 -13.68 -23.15 35.14
C GLY A 641 -12.83 -22.17 35.96
N THR A 642 -12.18 -21.18 35.34
CA THR A 642 -11.59 -20.07 36.08
C THR A 642 -12.68 -19.10 36.57
N PRO A 643 -12.47 -18.39 37.68
CA PRO A 643 -13.37 -17.32 38.12
C PRO A 643 -13.61 -16.28 37.03
N GLU A 644 -12.57 -15.92 36.27
CA GLU A 644 -12.65 -14.96 35.16
C GLU A 644 -13.55 -15.44 34.01
N GLN A 645 -13.55 -16.75 33.71
CA GLN A 645 -14.39 -17.35 32.67
C GLN A 645 -15.86 -17.40 33.09
N LEU A 646 -16.14 -17.76 34.35
CA LEU A 646 -17.49 -17.78 34.91
C LEU A 646 -18.08 -16.37 35.00
N ALA A 647 -17.30 -15.40 35.50
CA ALA A 647 -17.71 -13.99 35.56
C ALA A 647 -17.96 -13.41 34.15
N SER A 648 -17.14 -13.78 33.15
CA SER A 648 -17.35 -13.36 31.77
C SER A 648 -18.64 -13.92 31.17
N LEU A 649 -19.00 -15.16 31.50
CA LEU A 649 -20.25 -15.79 31.08
C LEU A 649 -21.48 -15.12 31.72
N GLU A 650 -21.45 -14.87 33.03
CA GLU A 650 -22.52 -14.18 33.74
C GLU A 650 -22.71 -12.75 33.22
N PHE A 651 -21.61 -11.99 33.12
CA PHE A 651 -21.61 -10.63 32.60
C PHE A 651 -22.15 -10.58 31.16
N GLY A 652 -21.65 -11.44 30.27
CA GLY A 652 -22.07 -11.48 28.87
C GLY A 652 -23.55 -11.84 28.70
N ASN A 653 -24.08 -12.76 29.52
CA ASN A 653 -25.50 -13.11 29.50
C ASN A 653 -26.37 -11.92 29.95
N ARG A 654 -25.99 -11.25 31.03
CA ARG A 654 -26.69 -10.07 31.55
C ARG A 654 -26.64 -8.89 30.57
N ASP A 655 -25.45 -8.50 30.10
CA ASP A 655 -25.24 -7.39 29.17
C ASP A 655 -26.07 -7.56 27.89
N MET A 656 -26.02 -8.74 27.27
CA MET A 656 -26.81 -9.00 26.06
C MET A 656 -28.32 -8.91 26.31
N ARG A 657 -28.83 -9.42 27.43
CA ARG A 657 -30.26 -9.35 27.79
C ARG A 657 -30.74 -7.93 28.08
N GLU A 658 -29.93 -7.15 28.80
CA GLU A 658 -30.20 -5.75 29.13
C GLU A 658 -30.22 -4.89 27.85
N ARG A 659 -29.22 -5.05 26.98
CA ARG A 659 -29.12 -4.32 25.70
C ARG A 659 -30.21 -4.71 24.70
N LEU A 660 -30.67 -5.96 24.72
CA LEU A 660 -31.85 -6.44 23.98
C LEU A 660 -33.19 -6.07 24.63
N LYS A 661 -33.21 -5.26 25.70
CA LYS A 661 -34.42 -4.80 26.42
C LYS A 661 -35.36 -5.96 26.83
N GLN A 662 -34.81 -7.14 27.10
CA GLN A 662 -35.56 -8.38 27.39
C GLN A 662 -36.50 -8.87 26.25
N ASP A 663 -36.22 -8.57 24.97
CA ASP A 663 -36.91 -9.22 23.82
C ASP A 663 -36.56 -10.72 23.81
N GLU A 664 -37.49 -11.56 24.29
CA GLU A 664 -37.31 -13.02 24.41
C GLU A 664 -37.00 -13.69 23.06
N ARG A 665 -37.61 -13.23 21.97
CA ARG A 665 -37.42 -13.78 20.62
C ARG A 665 -35.99 -13.55 20.12
N LEU A 666 -35.45 -12.35 20.33
CA LEU A 666 -34.05 -12.06 20.00
C LEU A 666 -33.09 -12.78 20.94
N ILE A 667 -33.37 -12.77 22.25
CA ILE A 667 -32.55 -13.45 23.27
C ILE A 667 -32.42 -14.94 22.95
N ASP A 668 -33.52 -15.63 22.65
CA ASP A 668 -33.52 -17.06 22.37
C ASP A 668 -32.75 -17.44 21.09
N ALA A 669 -32.67 -16.51 20.13
CA ALA A 669 -31.96 -16.69 18.87
C ALA A 669 -30.46 -16.41 18.97
N ILE A 670 -30.06 -15.34 19.68
CA ILE A 670 -28.67 -14.85 19.67
C ILE A 670 -27.86 -15.23 20.90
N VAL A 671 -28.45 -15.26 22.11
CA VAL A 671 -27.69 -15.48 23.35
C VAL A 671 -27.30 -16.97 23.45
N PRO A 672 -26.01 -17.32 23.48
CA PRO A 672 -25.59 -18.71 23.56
C PRO A 672 -26.04 -19.43 24.84
N LYS A 673 -26.43 -20.69 24.68
CA LYS A 673 -27.00 -21.54 25.75
C LYS A 673 -26.05 -22.67 26.17
N ASP A 674 -25.13 -23.07 25.29
CA ASP A 674 -24.33 -24.30 25.41
C ASP A 674 -22.81 -24.09 25.19
N PHE A 675 -22.33 -22.85 25.02
CA PHE A 675 -20.90 -22.56 24.91
C PHE A 675 -20.48 -21.23 25.56
N ALA A 676 -19.28 -21.23 26.11
CA ALA A 676 -18.70 -20.10 26.84
C ALA A 676 -18.33 -18.90 25.96
N VAL A 677 -18.27 -17.72 26.58
CA VAL A 677 -17.61 -16.53 26.01
C VAL A 677 -16.17 -16.89 25.65
N GLY A 678 -15.73 -16.49 24.46
CA GLY A 678 -14.41 -16.85 23.92
C GLY A 678 -14.36 -18.09 23.03
N CYS A 679 -15.45 -18.86 22.88
CA CYS A 679 -15.50 -19.99 21.91
C CYS A 679 -15.21 -19.53 20.46
N ARG A 680 -15.63 -18.31 20.13
CA ARG A 680 -15.16 -17.51 19.00
C ARG A 680 -14.32 -16.34 19.54
N ARG A 681 -13.50 -15.72 18.69
CA ARG A 681 -12.88 -14.42 19.01
C ARG A 681 -14.01 -13.44 19.44
N PRO A 682 -13.94 -12.86 20.65
CA PRO A 682 -14.91 -11.87 21.11
C PRO A 682 -15.10 -10.79 20.05
N THR A 683 -16.35 -10.50 19.69
CA THR A 683 -16.67 -9.56 18.63
C THR A 683 -17.35 -8.34 19.26
N PRO A 684 -16.70 -7.17 19.27
CA PRO A 684 -17.31 -5.92 19.73
C PRO A 684 -18.50 -5.54 18.84
N GLY A 685 -19.70 -5.59 19.38
CA GLY A 685 -20.94 -5.22 18.67
C GLY A 685 -21.52 -3.91 19.15
N ASN A 686 -20.75 -2.82 19.03
CA ASN A 686 -21.21 -1.48 19.40
C ASN A 686 -22.38 -1.06 18.50
N GLY A 687 -23.56 -0.81 19.10
CA GLY A 687 -24.79 -0.47 18.37
C GLY A 687 -25.50 -1.65 17.68
N TYR A 688 -24.91 -2.85 17.68
CA TYR A 688 -25.48 -3.99 16.95
C TYR A 688 -26.73 -4.56 17.62
N LEU A 689 -26.69 -4.82 18.95
CA LEU A 689 -27.86 -5.36 19.66
C LEU A 689 -29.01 -4.35 19.68
N GLU A 690 -28.65 -3.07 19.77
CA GLU A 690 -29.58 -1.95 19.71
C GLU A 690 -30.26 -1.87 18.35
N ALA A 691 -29.50 -1.98 17.25
CA ALA A 691 -30.02 -1.98 15.88
C ALA A 691 -30.97 -3.15 15.59
N LEU A 692 -30.85 -4.31 16.27
CA LEU A 692 -31.81 -5.43 16.11
C LEU A 692 -33.21 -5.12 16.65
N LEU A 693 -33.37 -4.07 17.47
CA LEU A 693 -34.64 -3.63 18.06
C LEU A 693 -35.31 -2.49 17.27
N GLU A 694 -34.62 -1.92 16.29
CA GLU A 694 -35.11 -0.76 15.54
C GLU A 694 -36.19 -1.15 14.53
N PRO A 695 -37.23 -0.33 14.32
CA PRO A 695 -38.44 -0.73 13.60
C PRO A 695 -38.22 -0.97 12.09
N ASN A 696 -37.11 -0.49 11.52
CA ASN A 696 -36.70 -0.77 10.15
C ASN A 696 -35.88 -2.07 10.01
N VAL A 697 -35.67 -2.84 11.10
CA VAL A 697 -34.85 -4.07 11.08
C VAL A 697 -35.70 -5.32 11.33
N GLN A 698 -35.89 -6.12 10.29
CA GLN A 698 -36.54 -7.42 10.36
C GLN A 698 -35.48 -8.52 10.60
N VAL A 699 -35.49 -9.09 11.80
CA VAL A 699 -34.56 -10.18 12.18
C VAL A 699 -35.25 -11.54 12.00
N TYR A 700 -34.70 -12.38 11.13
CA TYR A 700 -35.08 -13.77 10.94
C TYR A 700 -34.19 -14.73 11.73
N THR A 701 -34.80 -15.75 12.31
CA THR A 701 -34.15 -16.85 13.03
C THR A 701 -34.06 -18.12 12.18
N GLU A 702 -35.02 -18.30 11.26
CA GLU A 702 -35.03 -19.34 10.23
C GLU A 702 -34.39 -18.81 8.93
N MET A 703 -33.71 -19.69 8.19
CA MET A 703 -33.17 -19.33 6.88
C MET A 703 -34.28 -19.26 5.82
N PHE A 704 -34.18 -18.27 4.95
CA PHE A 704 -34.99 -18.17 3.74
C PHE A 704 -34.75 -19.37 2.80
N GLN A 705 -35.74 -19.72 1.97
CA GLN A 705 -35.70 -20.90 1.11
C GLN A 705 -34.71 -20.74 -0.06
N ARG A 706 -34.83 -19.64 -0.81
CA ARG A 706 -33.98 -19.31 -1.97
C ARG A 706 -34.00 -17.82 -2.29
N ILE A 707 -33.01 -17.36 -3.06
CA ILE A 707 -32.99 -16.04 -3.68
C ILE A 707 -33.84 -16.05 -4.97
N THR A 708 -34.46 -14.92 -5.29
CA THR A 708 -35.21 -14.68 -6.53
C THR A 708 -34.57 -13.55 -7.34
N GLU A 709 -35.10 -13.29 -8.53
CA GLU A 709 -34.66 -12.12 -9.33
C GLU A 709 -34.87 -10.78 -8.60
N LYS A 710 -35.78 -10.72 -7.61
CA LYS A 710 -36.15 -9.50 -6.89
C LYS A 710 -35.75 -9.45 -5.42
N GLY A 711 -35.36 -10.58 -4.82
CA GLY A 711 -35.06 -10.65 -3.40
C GLY A 711 -34.97 -12.09 -2.90
N PHE A 712 -35.78 -12.48 -1.93
CA PHE A 712 -35.75 -13.83 -1.35
C PHE A 712 -37.15 -14.38 -1.05
N ILE A 713 -37.29 -15.70 -1.05
CA ILE A 713 -38.46 -16.40 -0.51
C ILE A 713 -38.19 -16.72 0.95
N ASP A 714 -38.93 -16.14 1.89
CA ASP A 714 -38.78 -16.42 3.33
C ASP A 714 -39.11 -17.89 3.69
N ALA A 715 -38.88 -18.29 4.95
CA ALA A 715 -39.13 -19.66 5.37
C ALA A 715 -40.62 -20.07 5.20
N GLN A 716 -41.53 -19.10 5.30
CA GLN A 716 -42.98 -19.25 5.20
C GLN A 716 -43.48 -19.27 3.74
N GLY A 717 -42.62 -19.00 2.76
CA GLY A 717 -42.93 -19.03 1.33
C GLY A 717 -43.31 -17.67 0.71
N ASN A 718 -43.20 -16.56 1.44
CA ASN A 718 -43.49 -15.23 0.92
C ASN A 718 -42.29 -14.67 0.15
N GLU A 719 -42.51 -14.02 -0.99
CA GLU A 719 -41.46 -13.26 -1.68
C GLU A 719 -41.27 -11.88 -1.04
N VAL A 720 -40.07 -11.63 -0.53
CA VAL A 720 -39.63 -10.36 0.02
C VAL A 720 -38.64 -9.73 -0.95
N GLU A 721 -39.06 -8.63 -1.57
CA GLU A 721 -38.22 -7.87 -2.49
C GLU A 721 -37.19 -7.01 -1.75
N VAL A 722 -35.94 -7.03 -2.20
CA VAL A 722 -34.83 -6.19 -1.70
C VAL A 722 -34.04 -5.57 -2.84
N ASP A 723 -33.38 -4.44 -2.58
CA ASP A 723 -32.61 -3.71 -3.59
C ASP A 723 -31.11 -4.11 -3.55
N VAL A 724 -30.63 -4.59 -2.40
CA VAL A 724 -29.24 -5.02 -2.16
C VAL A 724 -29.20 -6.30 -1.31
N ILE A 725 -28.34 -7.24 -1.68
CA ILE A 725 -27.98 -8.42 -0.87
C ILE A 725 -26.48 -8.34 -0.53
N VAL A 726 -26.18 -8.29 0.77
CA VAL A 726 -24.84 -8.31 1.35
C VAL A 726 -24.56 -9.68 1.92
N CYS A 727 -23.61 -10.42 1.33
CA CYS A 727 -23.07 -11.64 1.91
C CYS A 727 -21.91 -11.30 2.88
N ALA A 728 -22.17 -11.38 4.18
CA ALA A 728 -21.19 -11.22 5.25
C ALA A 728 -20.70 -12.60 5.75
N THR A 729 -20.34 -13.47 4.79
CA THR A 729 -20.17 -14.92 5.01
C THR A 729 -18.76 -15.36 5.40
N GLY A 730 -17.83 -14.41 5.56
CA GLY A 730 -16.49 -14.65 6.10
C GLY A 730 -15.46 -15.09 5.05
N PHE A 731 -14.49 -15.89 5.50
CA PHE A 731 -13.31 -16.32 4.73
C PHE A 731 -13.14 -17.84 4.80
N ASP A 732 -12.35 -18.40 3.89
CA ASP A 732 -11.77 -19.74 4.07
C ASP A 732 -10.69 -19.65 5.15
N THR A 733 -10.94 -20.27 6.30
CA THR A 733 -10.02 -20.31 7.45
C THR A 733 -9.42 -21.69 7.67
N SER A 734 -9.29 -22.49 6.61
CA SER A 734 -8.58 -23.77 6.64
C SER A 734 -7.05 -23.65 6.78
N PHE A 735 -6.50 -22.43 6.76
CA PHE A 735 -5.07 -22.11 6.71
C PHE A 735 -4.31 -22.64 5.48
N LYS A 736 -4.96 -23.41 4.58
CA LYS A 736 -4.35 -23.85 3.32
C LYS A 736 -3.80 -22.65 2.54
N PRO A 737 -2.54 -22.72 2.07
CA PRO A 737 -1.98 -21.70 1.19
C PRO A 737 -2.83 -21.47 -0.06
N ARG A 738 -2.80 -20.25 -0.60
CA ARG A 738 -3.52 -19.87 -1.83
C ARG A 738 -3.03 -20.62 -3.07
N PHE A 739 -1.75 -20.95 -3.10
CA PHE A 739 -1.03 -21.59 -4.18
C PHE A 739 -0.34 -22.87 -3.66
N PRO A 740 0.04 -23.81 -4.55
CA PRO A 740 0.79 -24.99 -4.15
C PRO A 740 2.15 -24.60 -3.54
N ILE A 741 2.47 -25.20 -2.40
CA ILE A 741 3.78 -25.11 -1.75
C ILE A 741 4.27 -26.53 -1.57
N VAL A 742 5.30 -26.91 -2.31
CA VAL A 742 5.70 -28.31 -2.51
C VAL A 742 7.11 -28.54 -2.01
N ALA A 743 7.32 -29.56 -1.19
CA ALA A 743 8.65 -30.05 -0.82
C ALA A 743 8.67 -31.58 -0.89
N HIS A 744 9.75 -32.13 -1.47
CA HIS A 744 9.94 -33.59 -1.60
C HIS A 744 8.73 -34.31 -2.27
N GLY A 745 8.03 -33.64 -3.20
CA GLY A 745 6.82 -34.15 -3.86
C GLY A 745 5.52 -34.03 -3.07
N VAL A 746 5.53 -33.40 -1.89
CA VAL A 746 4.36 -33.22 -1.01
C VAL A 746 3.92 -31.76 -0.99
N ASN A 747 2.63 -31.50 -1.20
CA ASN A 747 2.04 -30.16 -1.19
C ASN A 747 1.34 -29.84 0.15
N ILE A 748 1.62 -28.67 0.74
CA ILE A 748 0.95 -28.22 1.99
C ILE A 748 -0.58 -28.16 1.83
N GLN A 749 -1.10 -27.77 0.67
CA GLN A 749 -2.55 -27.68 0.46
C GLN A 749 -3.26 -29.04 0.58
N ASP A 750 -2.56 -30.13 0.26
CA ASP A 750 -3.07 -31.49 0.38
C ASP A 750 -2.88 -32.04 1.81
N LEU A 751 -1.75 -31.73 2.46
CA LEU A 751 -1.52 -32.05 3.88
C LEU A 751 -2.57 -31.42 4.81
N TRP A 752 -2.92 -30.16 4.57
CA TRP A 752 -3.88 -29.39 5.38
C TRP A 752 -5.31 -29.43 4.83
N LYS A 753 -5.60 -30.36 3.93
CA LYS A 753 -6.96 -30.61 3.45
C LYS A 753 -7.85 -31.21 4.53
N GLU A 754 -7.29 -32.10 5.33
CA GLU A 754 -7.95 -32.83 6.41
C GLU A 754 -7.26 -32.57 7.75
N TYR A 755 -7.90 -32.98 8.85
CA TYR A 755 -7.33 -32.90 10.19
C TYR A 755 -6.56 -34.20 10.53
N PRO A 756 -5.39 -34.17 11.21
CA PRO A 756 -4.73 -33.03 11.84
C PRO A 756 -3.91 -32.15 10.90
N VAL A 757 -3.87 -30.86 11.21
CA VAL A 757 -3.04 -29.85 10.52
C VAL A 757 -1.70 -29.74 11.25
N ASP A 758 -0.61 -30.10 10.59
CA ASP A 758 0.74 -29.99 11.17
C ASP A 758 1.29 -28.55 11.10
N SER A 759 1.73 -27.99 12.24
CA SER A 759 2.42 -26.70 12.32
C SER A 759 3.10 -26.53 13.68
N TYR A 760 4.40 -26.26 13.68
CA TYR A 760 5.16 -25.90 14.88
C TYR A 760 5.17 -24.39 15.09
N LEU A 761 4.65 -23.95 16.25
CA LEU A 761 4.60 -22.54 16.70
C LEU A 761 4.05 -21.54 15.66
N SER A 762 3.16 -21.94 14.74
CA SER A 762 2.66 -21.05 13.66
C SER A 762 3.72 -20.62 12.63
N VAL A 763 4.92 -21.20 12.73
CA VAL A 763 6.11 -20.81 11.97
C VAL A 763 6.48 -21.82 10.90
N ALA A 764 6.58 -23.12 11.24
CA ALA A 764 7.16 -24.13 10.35
C ALA A 764 6.28 -25.38 10.20
N VAL A 765 6.50 -26.13 9.12
CA VAL A 765 5.82 -27.39 8.77
C VAL A 765 6.87 -28.49 8.64
N LYS A 766 6.57 -29.72 9.08
CA LYS A 766 7.48 -30.85 8.95
C LYS A 766 7.89 -31.08 7.50
N ASN A 767 9.19 -31.28 7.27
CA ASN A 767 9.77 -31.55 5.95
C ASN A 767 9.55 -30.44 4.90
N PHE A 768 9.32 -29.20 5.33
CA PHE A 768 9.41 -27.99 4.49
C PHE A 768 10.63 -27.16 4.93
N PRO A 769 11.85 -27.51 4.49
CA PRO A 769 13.07 -26.80 4.87
C PRO A 769 13.04 -25.33 4.41
N ASN A 770 13.64 -24.44 5.21
CA ASN A 770 13.75 -22.99 4.95
C ASN A 770 12.41 -22.26 4.64
N TYR A 771 11.27 -22.90 4.89
CA TYR A 771 9.94 -22.30 4.72
C TYR A 771 9.38 -21.88 6.07
N PHE A 772 9.01 -20.60 6.19
CA PHE A 772 8.43 -20.06 7.41
C PHE A 772 7.20 -19.20 7.14
N MET A 773 6.33 -19.08 8.13
CA MET A 773 5.01 -18.44 7.98
C MET A 773 4.78 -17.37 9.04
N TYR A 774 4.25 -16.23 8.61
CA TYR A 774 3.55 -15.33 9.51
C TYR A 774 2.12 -15.85 9.71
N TYR A 775 1.74 -16.14 10.96
CA TYR A 775 0.37 -16.56 11.30
C TYR A 775 -0.12 -17.83 10.58
N GLY A 776 0.72 -18.87 10.52
CA GLY A 776 0.28 -20.22 10.18
C GLY A 776 -0.69 -20.83 11.24
N PRO A 777 -1.08 -22.11 11.08
CA PRO A 777 -1.87 -22.81 12.10
C PRO A 777 -1.17 -22.80 13.46
N HIS A 778 -1.92 -22.84 14.56
CA HIS A 778 -1.39 -22.88 15.95
C HIS A 778 -0.76 -21.57 16.45
N GLY A 779 -1.11 -20.43 15.85
CA GLY A 779 -0.72 -19.09 16.33
C GLY A 779 -1.63 -18.52 17.43
N PRO A 780 -1.26 -17.40 18.07
CA PRO A 780 -2.02 -16.76 19.16
C PRO A 780 -3.18 -15.89 18.63
N THR A 781 -3.75 -16.21 17.47
CA THR A 781 -4.69 -15.37 16.69
C THR A 781 -6.00 -15.02 17.43
N ALA A 782 -6.32 -15.75 18.51
CA ALA A 782 -7.47 -15.50 19.37
C ALA A 782 -7.23 -14.51 20.52
N HIS A 783 -5.99 -14.04 20.73
CA HIS A 783 -5.62 -13.32 21.96
C HIS A 783 -4.79 -12.05 21.70
N GLY A 784 -5.37 -10.89 22.00
CA GLY A 784 -4.68 -9.59 21.98
C GLY A 784 -4.48 -8.98 20.60
N SER A 785 -3.59 -7.97 20.55
CA SER A 785 -3.14 -7.30 19.33
C SER A 785 -2.21 -8.20 18.51
N GLY A 786 -2.38 -8.17 17.18
CA GLY A 786 -1.54 -8.92 16.27
C GLY A 786 -0.24 -8.22 15.85
N ALA A 787 -0.23 -6.89 15.82
CA ALA A 787 0.94 -6.14 15.35
C ALA A 787 2.24 -6.41 16.15
N PRO A 788 2.22 -6.54 17.49
CA PRO A 788 3.41 -6.94 18.26
C PRO A 788 3.92 -8.35 17.92
N VAL A 789 3.01 -9.27 17.58
CA VAL A 789 3.36 -10.66 17.25
C VAL A 789 3.99 -10.76 15.86
N ILE A 790 3.61 -9.90 14.90
CA ILE A 790 4.28 -9.79 13.59
C ILE A 790 5.78 -9.51 13.79
N HIS A 791 6.14 -8.57 14.66
CA HIS A 791 7.55 -8.29 14.93
C HIS A 791 8.25 -9.44 15.67
N ALA A 792 7.56 -10.19 16.53
CA ALA A 792 8.14 -11.38 17.16
C ALA A 792 8.46 -12.48 16.11
N TYR A 793 7.58 -12.70 15.13
CA TYR A 793 7.88 -13.57 13.98
C TYR A 793 9.08 -13.05 13.19
N THR A 794 9.10 -11.77 12.82
CA THR A 794 10.23 -11.17 12.09
C THR A 794 11.55 -11.34 12.85
N THR A 795 11.55 -11.08 14.15
CA THR A 795 12.74 -11.26 15.02
C THR A 795 13.23 -12.71 15.02
N MET A 796 12.31 -13.69 15.06
CA MET A 796 12.67 -15.11 14.94
C MET A 796 13.29 -15.41 13.58
N PHE A 797 12.69 -14.93 12.48
CA PHE A 797 13.16 -15.21 11.13
C PHE A 797 14.55 -14.60 10.88
N LEU A 798 14.79 -13.37 11.32
CA LEU A 798 16.13 -12.76 11.23
C LEU A 798 17.18 -13.55 12.04
N LYS A 799 16.85 -14.03 13.24
CA LYS A 799 17.75 -14.91 14.01
C LYS A 799 18.05 -16.23 13.30
N ILE A 800 17.05 -16.85 12.66
CA ILE A 800 17.23 -18.06 11.85
C ILE A 800 18.14 -17.77 10.66
N ILE A 801 17.83 -16.74 9.88
CA ILE A 801 18.59 -16.36 8.68
C ILE A 801 20.05 -16.03 9.04
N LYS A 802 20.27 -15.26 10.12
CA LYS A 802 21.61 -14.98 10.64
C LYS A 802 22.36 -16.25 11.03
N LYS A 803 21.69 -17.22 11.65
CA LYS A 803 22.28 -18.54 11.96
C LYS A 803 22.66 -19.29 10.68
N LEU A 804 21.80 -19.30 9.65
CA LEU A 804 22.10 -19.92 8.36
C LEU A 804 23.40 -19.35 7.74
N GLN A 805 23.48 -18.02 7.69
CA GLN A 805 24.64 -17.30 7.15
C GLN A 805 25.92 -17.53 7.97
N MET A 806 25.84 -17.47 9.31
CA MET A 806 27.01 -17.53 10.19
C MET A 806 27.53 -18.95 10.44
N GLU A 807 26.70 -19.98 10.33
CA GLU A 807 27.08 -21.38 10.61
C GLU A 807 27.18 -22.25 9.33
N ASN A 808 27.10 -21.64 8.14
CA ASN A 808 27.20 -22.34 6.85
C ASN A 808 26.17 -23.50 6.77
N ILE A 809 24.91 -23.18 7.10
CA ILE A 809 23.77 -24.10 7.03
C ILE A 809 22.98 -23.77 5.76
N THR A 810 22.78 -24.76 4.89
CA THR A 810 22.05 -24.60 3.62
C THR A 810 20.56 -24.92 3.79
N ALA A 811 20.21 -25.81 4.72
CA ALA A 811 18.82 -26.09 5.05
C ALA A 811 18.62 -26.26 6.56
N ILE A 812 17.57 -25.65 7.09
CA ILE A 812 17.04 -25.87 8.43
C ILE A 812 15.59 -26.35 8.31
N LYS A 813 15.22 -27.39 9.07
CA LYS A 813 13.83 -27.86 9.18
C LYS A 813 13.48 -28.20 10.62
N ILE A 814 12.19 -28.12 10.96
CA ILE A 814 11.72 -28.57 12.27
C ILE A 814 11.86 -30.09 12.37
N LYS A 815 12.26 -30.61 13.54
CA LYS A 815 12.24 -32.05 13.79
C LYS A 815 10.80 -32.55 13.83
N ASP A 816 10.52 -33.65 13.13
CA ASP A 816 9.21 -34.30 13.15
C ASP A 816 8.72 -34.54 14.59
N LYS A 817 9.59 -35.05 15.46
CA LYS A 817 9.29 -35.29 16.88
C LYS A 817 8.99 -34.01 17.67
N ALA A 818 9.65 -32.88 17.38
CA ALA A 818 9.41 -31.62 18.08
C ALA A 818 8.07 -30.99 17.65
N ALA A 819 7.73 -31.10 16.37
CA ALA A 819 6.41 -30.74 15.85
C ALA A 819 5.31 -31.66 16.41
N ASP A 820 5.53 -32.97 16.49
CA ASP A 820 4.59 -33.91 17.14
C ASP A 820 4.37 -33.60 18.62
N ASP A 821 5.43 -33.40 19.40
CA ASP A 821 5.33 -33.10 20.83
C ASP A 821 4.62 -31.76 21.09
N PHE A 822 4.89 -30.75 20.25
CA PHE A 822 4.17 -29.49 20.29
C PHE A 822 2.68 -29.69 19.96
N ASN A 823 2.36 -30.42 18.89
CA ASN A 823 0.98 -30.67 18.47
C ASN A 823 0.21 -31.48 19.53
N GLU A 824 0.81 -32.52 20.13
CA GLU A 824 0.20 -33.31 21.22
C GLU A 824 -0.08 -32.43 22.44
N HIS A 825 0.92 -31.67 22.90
CA HIS A 825 0.75 -30.74 24.02
C HIS A 825 -0.39 -29.74 23.74
N ARG A 826 -0.42 -29.21 22.52
CA ARG A 826 -1.44 -28.28 22.04
C ARG A 826 -2.83 -28.91 22.03
N GLU A 827 -2.97 -30.14 21.54
CA GLU A 827 -4.23 -30.89 21.54
C GLU A 827 -4.78 -31.18 22.93
N LEU A 828 -3.91 -31.46 23.89
CA LEU A 828 -4.29 -31.65 25.29
C LEU A 828 -4.64 -30.32 25.96
N TYR A 829 -3.92 -29.24 25.65
CA TYR A 829 -4.15 -27.93 26.25
C TYR A 829 -5.48 -27.30 25.81
N VAL A 830 -5.77 -27.26 24.49
CA VAL A 830 -6.97 -26.55 23.98
C VAL A 830 -8.28 -27.13 24.51
N LYS A 831 -8.31 -28.41 24.89
CA LYS A 831 -9.47 -29.06 25.57
C LYS A 831 -9.88 -28.38 26.88
N ARG A 832 -8.98 -27.61 27.50
CA ARG A 832 -9.23 -26.84 28.73
C ARG A 832 -9.82 -25.44 28.47
N THR A 833 -10.08 -25.08 27.21
CA THR A 833 -10.40 -23.69 26.81
C THR A 833 -11.82 -23.52 26.29
N ALA A 834 -12.35 -22.29 26.34
CA ALA A 834 -13.64 -21.93 25.74
C ALA A 834 -13.70 -22.27 24.24
N TRP A 835 -12.55 -22.30 23.55
CA TRP A 835 -12.43 -22.62 22.12
C TRP A 835 -12.99 -23.98 21.74
N VAL A 836 -13.01 -24.97 22.66
CA VAL A 836 -13.60 -26.30 22.38
C VAL A 836 -15.12 -26.38 22.55
N GLY A 837 -15.80 -25.28 22.89
CA GLY A 837 -17.27 -25.23 22.94
C GLY A 837 -17.96 -25.55 21.60
N ASN A 838 -19.25 -25.86 21.66
CA ASN A 838 -20.10 -26.27 20.52
C ASN A 838 -20.50 -25.10 19.59
N CYS A 839 -19.62 -24.11 19.40
CA CYS A 839 -19.84 -23.02 18.46
C CYS A 839 -19.20 -23.30 17.10
N SER A 840 -19.85 -22.87 16.01
CA SER A 840 -19.22 -22.83 14.68
C SER A 840 -18.14 -21.73 14.67
N SER A 841 -16.88 -22.09 14.91
CA SER A 841 -15.75 -21.16 15.07
C SER A 841 -14.73 -21.31 13.95
N TRP A 842 -14.25 -20.19 13.41
CA TRP A 842 -13.22 -20.17 12.36
C TRP A 842 -11.84 -20.67 12.84
N PHE A 843 -11.68 -20.81 14.16
CA PHE A 843 -10.50 -21.44 14.76
C PHE A 843 -10.34 -22.92 14.38
N ARG A 844 -11.39 -23.60 13.88
CA ARG A 844 -11.35 -25.04 13.54
C ARG A 844 -11.46 -25.25 12.03
N LEU A 845 -10.87 -26.32 11.52
CA LEU A 845 -11.01 -26.74 10.12
C LEU A 845 -12.44 -27.22 9.80
N HIS A 846 -13.00 -28.05 10.70
CA HIS A 846 -14.40 -28.49 10.71
C HIS A 846 -14.88 -28.64 12.17
N LYS A 847 -16.16 -28.97 12.38
CA LYS A 847 -16.77 -29.01 13.73
C LYS A 847 -15.98 -29.87 14.74
N ASP A 848 -15.54 -31.04 14.29
CA ASP A 848 -14.91 -32.07 15.11
C ASP A 848 -13.38 -31.91 15.22
N ALA A 849 -12.79 -31.05 14.39
CA ALA A 849 -11.37 -30.67 14.53
C ALA A 849 -11.16 -29.85 15.80
N ALA A 850 -9.98 -29.98 16.39
CA ALA A 850 -9.58 -29.13 17.49
C ALA A 850 -9.30 -27.68 17.02
N PRO A 851 -9.45 -26.66 17.88
CA PRO A 851 -9.24 -25.27 17.48
C PRO A 851 -7.75 -24.98 17.29
N MET A 852 -7.32 -24.61 16.08
CA MET A 852 -5.95 -24.43 15.59
C MET A 852 -5.21 -23.20 16.16
N LEU A 853 -5.27 -23.02 17.49
CA LEU A 853 -4.66 -21.92 18.23
C LEU A 853 -3.45 -22.38 19.07
N PHE A 854 -2.60 -21.43 19.44
CA PHE A 854 -1.47 -21.66 20.34
C PHE A 854 -1.94 -22.09 21.76
N PRO A 855 -1.30 -23.09 22.40
CA PRO A 855 -1.64 -23.54 23.76
C PRO A 855 -1.16 -22.61 24.89
N GLY A 856 -1.49 -21.32 24.80
CA GLY A 856 -1.11 -20.35 25.81
C GLY A 856 -1.46 -18.92 25.43
N ASN A 857 -1.06 -17.98 26.30
CA ASN A 857 -1.20 -16.56 26.01
C ASN A 857 -0.16 -16.09 24.98
N ARG A 858 -0.37 -14.90 24.41
CA ARG A 858 0.55 -14.33 23.40
C ARG A 858 1.92 -13.91 23.97
N VAL A 859 2.05 -13.70 25.29
CA VAL A 859 3.32 -13.30 25.91
C VAL A 859 4.28 -14.49 25.88
N LEU A 860 3.83 -15.65 26.35
CA LEU A 860 4.55 -16.92 26.22
C LEU A 860 4.89 -17.24 24.76
N PHE A 861 3.95 -16.98 23.83
CA PHE A 861 4.23 -17.16 22.41
C PHE A 861 5.39 -16.27 21.92
N MET A 862 5.36 -14.96 22.21
CA MET A 862 6.44 -14.05 21.83
C MET A 862 7.76 -14.41 22.53
N GLU A 863 7.73 -14.84 23.80
CA GLU A 863 8.92 -15.32 24.52
C GLU A 863 9.57 -16.53 23.84
N LEU A 864 8.77 -17.47 23.31
CA LEU A 864 9.27 -18.62 22.53
C LEU A 864 9.86 -18.20 21.17
N LEU A 865 9.26 -17.23 20.48
CA LEU A 865 9.81 -16.70 19.22
C LEU A 865 11.11 -15.91 19.46
N TYR A 866 11.20 -15.15 20.55
CA TYR A 866 12.41 -14.43 20.92
C TYR A 866 13.53 -15.37 21.39
N ASN A 867 13.21 -16.48 22.05
CA ASN A 867 14.16 -17.45 22.60
C ASN A 867 14.06 -18.80 21.87
N ILE A 868 14.55 -18.82 20.63
CA ILE A 868 14.48 -19.98 19.74
C ILE A 868 15.13 -21.22 20.39
N ARG A 869 14.35 -22.30 20.46
CA ARG A 869 14.78 -23.63 20.87
C ARG A 869 15.55 -24.32 19.75
N TRP A 870 16.82 -23.98 19.57
CA TRP A 870 17.67 -24.52 18.49
C TRP A 870 17.80 -26.04 18.50
N GLU A 871 17.56 -26.70 19.63
CA GLU A 871 17.53 -28.16 19.75
C GLU A 871 16.31 -28.81 19.07
N ASP A 872 15.23 -28.06 18.80
CA ASP A 872 14.01 -28.55 18.15
C ASP A 872 14.16 -28.67 16.62
N TRP A 873 15.30 -28.22 16.05
CA TRP A 873 15.56 -28.17 14.60
C TRP A 873 16.66 -29.14 14.15
N ASP A 874 16.55 -29.60 12.90
CA ASP A 874 17.59 -30.29 12.14
C ASP A 874 18.26 -29.33 11.15
N TYR A 875 19.53 -29.59 10.86
CA TYR A 875 20.40 -28.73 10.05
C TYR A 875 21.18 -29.54 9.01
N GLU A 876 21.17 -29.08 7.76
CA GLU A 876 22.07 -29.52 6.70
C GLU A 876 23.14 -28.45 6.48
N TYR A 877 24.41 -28.84 6.57
CA TYR A 877 25.57 -27.94 6.46
C TYR A 877 26.16 -27.97 5.05
N GLY A 878 26.70 -26.84 4.61
CA GLY A 878 27.34 -26.64 3.29
C GLY A 878 28.64 -27.43 3.13
N TYR A 879 29.80 -26.74 3.05
CA TYR A 879 31.13 -27.33 2.82
C TYR A 879 31.34 -28.74 3.44
N ALA A 880 31.27 -29.77 2.58
CA ALA A 880 31.43 -31.19 2.90
C ALA A 880 30.56 -31.74 4.05
N GLY A 881 29.42 -31.09 4.36
CA GLY A 881 28.53 -31.49 5.46
C GLY A 881 29.11 -31.30 6.87
N ASN A 882 30.25 -30.62 7.01
CA ASN A 882 30.91 -30.45 8.31
C ASN A 882 30.31 -29.28 9.10
N ARG A 883 29.66 -29.58 10.23
CA ARG A 883 29.07 -28.59 11.15
C ARG A 883 30.04 -27.55 11.73
N PHE A 884 31.35 -27.80 11.65
CA PHE A 884 32.39 -26.86 12.09
C PHE A 884 33.04 -26.10 10.92
N GLY A 885 32.58 -26.31 9.67
CA GLY A 885 33.15 -25.64 8.50
C GLY A 885 33.05 -24.11 8.54
N TYR A 886 32.07 -23.57 9.30
CA TYR A 886 31.91 -22.13 9.51
C TYR A 886 33.05 -21.47 10.29
N LEU A 887 33.88 -22.24 11.00
CA LEU A 887 35.08 -21.72 11.66
C LEU A 887 36.11 -21.21 10.64
N GLY A 888 36.02 -21.63 9.37
CA GLY A 888 36.79 -21.09 8.26
C GLY A 888 38.30 -21.10 8.50
N THR A 889 38.88 -19.91 8.58
CA THR A 889 40.33 -19.69 8.82
C THR A 889 40.71 -19.65 10.30
N GLY A 890 39.75 -19.76 11.24
CA GLY A 890 39.96 -19.64 12.68
C GLY A 890 39.91 -18.20 13.22
N PHE A 891 39.67 -17.21 12.36
CA PHE A 891 39.59 -15.78 12.71
C PHE A 891 38.14 -15.28 12.71
N THR A 892 37.84 -14.29 13.55
CA THR A 892 36.53 -13.63 13.63
C THR A 892 36.49 -12.35 12.80
N GLN A 893 35.30 -11.93 12.33
CA GLN A 893 35.14 -10.67 11.59
C GLN A 893 35.67 -9.45 12.36
N ARG A 894 35.59 -9.47 13.71
CA ARG A 894 36.14 -8.41 14.60
C ARG A 894 37.61 -8.10 14.33
N GLU A 895 38.41 -9.10 14.00
CA GLU A 895 39.85 -8.94 13.70
C GLU A 895 40.11 -8.25 12.35
N THR A 896 39.05 -8.00 11.56
CA THR A 896 39.14 -7.44 10.20
C THR A 896 38.27 -6.20 9.96
N ASP A 897 37.28 -5.93 10.82
CA ASP A 897 36.34 -4.81 10.65
C ASP A 897 36.51 -3.66 11.66
N GLY A 898 37.56 -3.70 12.48
CA GLY A 898 37.96 -2.61 13.38
C GLY A 898 37.20 -2.57 14.71
N ARG A 899 36.29 -3.51 14.95
CA ARG A 899 35.64 -3.68 16.26
C ARG A 899 36.64 -4.16 17.32
N ASP A 900 36.32 -3.93 18.59
CA ASP A 900 37.22 -4.32 19.67
C ASP A 900 37.38 -5.85 19.74
N THR A 901 38.62 -6.32 19.57
CA THR A 901 39.01 -7.72 19.76
C THR A 901 39.06 -8.11 21.24
N THR A 902 39.11 -7.13 22.14
CA THR A 902 39.18 -7.30 23.61
C THR A 902 37.85 -7.04 24.34
N PHE A 903 36.75 -6.91 23.59
CA PHE A 903 35.38 -6.58 24.05
C PHE A 903 34.88 -7.34 25.29
N TYR A 904 35.43 -8.53 25.56
CA TYR A 904 35.08 -9.37 26.70
C TYR A 904 35.60 -8.83 28.05
N TYR A 905 36.46 -7.80 28.03
CA TYR A 905 36.79 -6.97 29.21
C TYR A 905 35.83 -5.77 29.39
N GLY A 906 34.83 -5.63 28.51
CA GLY A 906 33.98 -4.44 28.39
C GLY A 906 34.41 -3.58 27.19
N VAL A 907 33.52 -2.69 26.75
CA VAL A 907 33.78 -1.73 25.67
C VAL A 907 34.09 -0.34 26.24
N MET A 908 35.15 0.29 25.76
CA MET A 908 35.52 1.65 26.18
C MET A 908 34.53 2.68 25.59
N ASP A 909 34.19 3.69 26.38
CA ASP A 909 33.29 4.80 26.01
C ASP A 909 31.93 4.39 25.39
N GLY A 910 31.49 3.14 25.64
CA GLY A 910 30.28 2.56 25.07
C GLY A 910 30.35 2.23 23.57
N ARG A 911 31.54 2.22 22.95
CA ARG A 911 31.73 1.93 21.52
C ARG A 911 32.45 0.62 21.30
N ASP A 912 31.92 -0.19 20.38
CA ASP A 912 32.54 -1.46 19.98
C ASP A 912 33.60 -1.22 18.87
N GLU A 913 34.61 -0.41 19.19
CA GLU A 913 35.70 0.01 18.30
C GLU A 913 37.04 -0.32 18.97
N GLN A 914 38.04 -0.82 18.24
CA GLN A 914 39.33 -1.19 18.83
C GLN A 914 40.01 0.05 19.46
N PRO A 915 40.20 0.11 20.79
CA PRO A 915 40.67 1.35 21.42
C PRO A 915 42.12 1.67 21.06
N ASP A 916 42.42 2.95 20.89
CA ASP A 916 43.81 3.44 20.85
C ASP A 916 44.34 3.57 22.28
N TYR A 917 45.52 3.00 22.52
CA TYR A 917 46.21 3.01 23.81
C TYR A 917 47.53 3.81 23.75
N ALA A 918 47.72 4.64 22.71
CA ALA A 918 48.96 5.42 22.51
C ALA A 918 49.27 6.40 23.65
N ASP A 919 48.26 6.83 24.40
CA ASP A 919 48.36 7.71 25.57
C ASP A 919 48.93 7.01 26.81
N ILE A 920 48.48 5.77 27.09
CA ILE A 920 48.90 4.99 28.26
C ILE A 920 50.07 4.05 27.99
N ARG A 921 50.27 3.56 26.75
CA ARG A 921 51.38 2.63 26.40
C ARG A 921 52.75 3.11 26.90
N PRO A 922 53.15 4.40 26.77
CA PRO A 922 54.45 4.87 27.25
C PRO A 922 54.66 4.79 28.77
N LEU A 923 53.59 4.69 29.56
CA LEU A 923 53.65 4.57 31.02
C LEU A 923 53.93 3.13 31.49
N TYR A 924 53.59 2.14 30.65
CA TYR A 924 53.68 0.71 30.97
C TYR A 924 54.68 -0.05 30.08
N ALA A 925 55.17 0.56 29.00
CA ALA A 925 56.29 0.06 28.23
C ALA A 925 57.60 0.19 29.02
N TRP A 926 58.18 -0.95 29.42
CA TRP A 926 59.56 -0.99 29.91
C TRP A 926 60.53 -0.49 28.83
N ARG A 927 61.54 0.28 29.25
CA ARG A 927 62.63 0.76 28.38
C ARG A 927 63.80 -0.22 28.36
#